data_AF-A0AAV6UQ53-F1
#
_entry.id   AF-A0AAV6UQ53-F1
#
_cell.length_a   1.000
_cell.length_b   1.000
_cell.length_c   1.000
_cell.angle_alpha   90.00
_cell.angle_beta   90.00
_cell.angle_gamma   90.00
#
_symmetry.space_group_name_H-M   'P 1'
#
loop_
_entity.id
_entity.type
_entity.pdbx_description
1 polymer ?
#
loop_
_entity_poly.entity_id
_entity_poly.type
_entity_poly.pdbx_seq_one_letter_code
_entity_poly.pdbx_strand_id
1 'polypeptide(L)'
;MTNKPNLKTDGLINRKALLNSPTMRTTLPLLVLVSIIIQPCFCARSSKQDANTTPAPPPTTPHPEMVKLEQLKMMEESSLTGWYQMVNKFLEIIKPDQRTLEDAINFATGKHGLDPQEFVLKMAKMNYAFLTMIIIGLVYTIVMAVTGIFFFCCRFCGRCGAKDSQKQRHSDNCWRTIHKFCLILMVAFLVVPIACMCIINEHMAHSSPSVKGNITEVFDILGNFANRTDQDIEKATQQALENPIQNFDAFKSSFVELVAENISSSIDHEKLEDIKDIVSWIKTVEEKHPVLTNASELSKAVQKLKSSISNIREEVSSIHNCTNSRKKICQLDFKKLPLETINLDEAYDHVHSEFQKLLKNNFEELTSVIDQIQNNTILRNKIEQESESLKKFANETMSGDKKGLEKIKQKVKFYTDKIRTFTVRGKSEVKQVFAETDGYEIYRYWIMFGIAAAILVPVIFLSLGLVCGCSGYEKERHPTKRSTSSNCGGLCLILAVYYFFLVSSALMIATIGLFVLGGNMQTFVCIPLYENGFTVLDEMNDKLASFHNNTLLEGVKPSQVLNDCQEDKSIIYAIGLINESDPTSFQKFLKNSELMDANTNSKIDEKLKKALLEITSGLRDRLHQFTNALNLQELKEIPARLQELLTSSRNNITDFIAQVRAALQEDLSDKHSSILYLVNDSAASLYEEMNALQEKLNRFSNSLLDIYHEADNYKDKIRDIEKSLDEVEEKLPKVIKAQLFYAVASSTGWTDMVKNIGNCVPVWIAFNIARVAVCEFVVAPINGFWFGLGWALVVIIPTILFSVKLSRYYLRMKYDDDSYIPDSGEAVPLEEPQFSPHQNYMVHPSSNHAQRFHYK
;
A
#
# COMPACT_ATOMS: atom_id res chain seq x y z
N MET A 1 -4.66 -94.31 42.50
CA MET A 1 -3.61 -94.10 43.51
C MET A 1 -3.70 -92.64 43.94
N THR A 2 -4.42 -92.37 45.04
CA THR A 2 -3.89 -91.93 46.36
C THR A 2 -3.33 -90.51 46.30
N ASN A 3 -3.65 -89.55 47.15
CA ASN A 3 -4.53 -89.42 48.30
C ASN A 3 -4.62 -87.90 48.58
N LYS A 4 -5.74 -87.40 49.10
CA LYS A 4 -5.83 -86.07 49.74
C LYS A 4 -4.97 -86.05 51.04
N PRO A 5 -4.60 -84.87 51.55
CA PRO A 5 -5.39 -84.31 52.64
C PRO A 5 -5.72 -82.80 52.53
N ASN A 6 -6.85 -82.45 53.15
CA ASN A 6 -7.34 -81.10 53.40
C ASN A 6 -6.56 -80.42 54.55
N LEU A 7 -6.50 -79.09 54.56
CA LEU A 7 -6.74 -78.31 55.79
C LEU A 7 -7.39 -76.94 55.46
N LYS A 8 -8.37 -76.60 56.29
CA LYS A 8 -9.38 -75.55 56.20
C LYS A 8 -8.91 -74.22 56.80
N THR A 9 -9.53 -73.11 56.30
CA THR A 9 -10.02 -71.89 57.02
C THR A 9 -8.99 -71.03 57.79
N ASP A 10 -9.01 -69.69 57.81
CA ASP A 10 -10.08 -68.70 57.90
C ASP A 10 -9.61 -67.32 57.39
N GLY A 11 -10.54 -66.48 56.90
CA GLY A 11 -10.24 -65.07 56.63
C GLY A 11 -11.16 -64.36 55.63
N LEU A 12 -12.48 -64.40 55.86
CA LEU A 12 -13.44 -63.53 55.17
C LEU A 12 -13.19 -62.06 55.57
N ILE A 13 -12.45 -61.31 54.74
CA ILE A 13 -12.51 -59.84 54.75
C ILE A 13 -13.46 -59.38 53.64
N ASN A 14 -14.50 -58.70 54.09
CA ASN A 14 -15.68 -58.27 53.35
C ASN A 14 -15.34 -57.28 52.21
N ARG A 15 -15.20 -57.77 50.97
CA ARG A 15 -14.92 -56.96 49.74
C ARG A 15 -15.91 -55.81 49.50
N LYS A 16 -17.11 -55.85 50.07
CA LYS A 16 -18.14 -54.79 49.89
C LYS A 16 -17.92 -53.54 50.73
N ALA A 17 -17.09 -53.58 51.78
CA ALA A 17 -16.82 -52.40 52.62
C ALA A 17 -15.73 -51.47 52.02
N LEU A 18 -14.82 -52.00 51.20
CA LEU A 18 -13.76 -51.22 50.56
C LEU A 18 -14.27 -50.30 49.43
N LEU A 19 -15.28 -50.75 48.67
CA LEU A 19 -15.82 -50.04 47.51
C LEU A 19 -16.77 -48.86 47.84
N ASN A 20 -17.25 -48.75 49.09
CA ASN A 20 -18.24 -47.74 49.48
C ASN A 20 -17.68 -46.59 50.32
N SER A 21 -16.35 -46.47 50.50
CA SER A 21 -15.80 -45.29 51.19
C SER A 21 -15.84 -44.05 50.27
N PRO A 22 -16.29 -42.87 50.77
CA PRO A 22 -16.29 -41.63 49.98
C PRO A 22 -14.88 -41.23 49.50
N THR A 23 -13.85 -41.71 50.18
CA THR A 23 -12.43 -41.59 49.82
C THR A 23 -12.04 -42.34 48.54
N MET A 24 -12.61 -43.52 48.27
CA MET A 24 -12.30 -44.31 47.07
C MET A 24 -12.98 -43.74 45.81
N ARG A 25 -14.15 -43.09 45.97
CA ARG A 25 -14.84 -42.38 44.87
C ARG A 25 -14.06 -41.16 44.35
N THR A 26 -13.20 -40.53 45.16
CA THR A 26 -12.41 -39.35 44.76
C THR A 26 -11.03 -39.67 44.18
N THR A 27 -10.43 -40.81 44.53
CA THR A 27 -9.07 -41.18 44.09
C THR A 27 -9.04 -42.10 42.87
N LEU A 28 -10.11 -42.88 42.65
CA LEU A 28 -10.26 -43.77 41.50
C LEU A 28 -10.30 -43.03 40.15
N PRO A 29 -11.01 -41.88 39.99
CA PRO A 29 -10.99 -41.10 38.75
C PRO A 29 -9.59 -40.56 38.43
N LEU A 30 -8.80 -40.21 39.45
CA LEU A 30 -7.44 -39.68 39.29
C LEU A 30 -6.47 -40.77 38.81
N LEU A 31 -6.58 -41.98 39.35
CA LEU A 31 -5.84 -43.16 38.87
C LEU A 31 -6.24 -43.52 37.45
N VAL A 32 -7.54 -43.48 37.13
CA VAL A 32 -8.05 -43.69 35.77
C VAL A 32 -7.54 -42.61 34.83
N LEU A 33 -7.50 -41.33 35.23
CA LEU A 33 -6.97 -40.23 34.42
C LEU A 33 -5.47 -40.38 34.18
N VAL A 34 -4.68 -40.73 35.21
CA VAL A 34 -3.23 -41.00 35.07
C VAL A 34 -2.99 -42.22 34.19
N SER A 35 -3.77 -43.29 34.33
CA SER A 35 -3.69 -44.47 33.46
C SER A 35 -4.12 -44.20 32.01
N ILE A 36 -5.16 -43.38 31.81
CA ILE A 36 -5.63 -42.92 30.48
C ILE A 36 -4.58 -42.02 29.82
N ILE A 37 -3.73 -41.32 30.57
CA ILE A 37 -2.65 -40.48 30.02
C ILE A 37 -1.37 -41.28 29.77
N ILE A 38 -1.11 -42.34 30.56
CA ILE A 38 -0.02 -43.29 30.30
C ILE A 38 -0.31 -44.15 29.04
N GLN A 39 -1.57 -44.49 28.76
CA GLN A 39 -1.94 -45.29 27.57
C GLN A 39 -1.55 -44.68 26.21
N PRO A 40 -1.85 -43.41 25.88
CA PRO A 40 -1.42 -42.78 24.63
C PRO A 40 0.09 -42.53 24.61
N CYS A 41 0.75 -42.31 25.76
CA CYS A 41 2.22 -42.21 25.85
C CYS A 41 2.97 -43.50 25.45
N PHE A 42 2.29 -44.66 25.41
CA PHE A 42 2.92 -45.95 25.06
C PHE A 42 2.26 -46.71 23.90
N CYS A 43 1.03 -46.39 23.49
CA CYS A 43 0.28 -47.24 22.54
C CYS A 43 -0.25 -46.58 21.24
N ALA A 44 -0.03 -45.28 20.98
CA ALA A 44 -0.66 -44.63 19.83
C ALA A 44 0.17 -44.70 18.52
N ARG A 45 0.58 -45.89 18.06
CA ARG A 45 1.17 -46.07 16.70
C ARG A 45 0.15 -46.54 15.64
N SER A 46 -1.15 -46.48 15.90
CA SER A 46 -2.13 -46.93 14.91
C SER A 46 -3.48 -46.24 15.05
N SER A 47 -3.69 -45.16 14.30
CA SER A 47 -4.99 -44.90 13.69
C SER A 47 -4.83 -44.05 12.42
N LYS A 48 -5.08 -44.67 11.27
CA LYS A 48 -5.46 -43.94 10.05
C LYS A 48 -6.88 -43.42 10.27
N GLN A 49 -7.10 -42.12 10.06
CA GLN A 49 -8.44 -41.55 10.00
C GLN A 49 -8.93 -41.63 8.55
N ASP A 50 -10.04 -42.34 8.36
CA ASP A 50 -10.82 -42.36 7.13
C ASP A 50 -11.56 -41.02 6.97
N ALA A 51 -11.30 -40.34 5.86
CA ALA A 51 -12.04 -39.16 5.43
C ALA A 51 -13.23 -39.60 4.57
N ASN A 52 -14.46 -39.29 4.99
CA ASN A 52 -15.63 -39.38 4.11
C ASN A 52 -16.72 -38.41 4.58
N THR A 53 -16.79 -37.24 3.95
CA THR A 53 -18.02 -36.45 3.85
C THR A 53 -17.97 -35.61 2.58
N THR A 54 -18.95 -35.81 1.70
CA THR A 54 -19.22 -35.09 0.46
C THR A 54 -19.95 -33.77 0.71
N PRO A 55 -19.75 -32.76 -0.15
CA PRO A 55 -20.86 -31.91 -0.59
C PRO A 55 -20.89 -31.65 -2.11
N ALA A 56 -22.09 -31.31 -2.61
CA ALA A 56 -22.42 -31.01 -4.02
C ALA A 56 -22.03 -29.57 -4.47
N PRO A 57 -21.96 -29.26 -5.80
CA PRO A 57 -21.33 -28.04 -6.39
C PRO A 57 -22.36 -26.96 -6.82
N PRO A 58 -22.05 -25.79 -7.50
CA PRO A 58 -20.79 -25.11 -7.96
C PRO A 58 -20.77 -23.55 -7.63
N PRO A 59 -19.97 -22.60 -8.23
CA PRO A 59 -18.91 -22.66 -9.24
C PRO A 59 -17.58 -21.90 -8.93
N THR A 60 -16.48 -22.62 -8.93
CA THR A 60 -15.15 -22.33 -9.51
C THR A 60 -14.25 -23.40 -8.93
N THR A 61 -13.67 -24.27 -9.76
CA THR A 61 -12.78 -25.34 -9.27
C THR A 61 -11.60 -24.68 -8.54
N PRO A 62 -11.43 -24.90 -7.22
CA PRO A 62 -10.29 -24.34 -6.51
C PRO A 62 -9.01 -24.92 -7.11
N HIS A 63 -7.98 -24.07 -7.26
CA HIS A 63 -6.68 -24.51 -7.76
C HIS A 63 -6.16 -25.70 -6.91
N PRO A 64 -5.53 -26.73 -7.49
CA PRO A 64 -5.02 -27.89 -6.75
C PRO A 64 -4.11 -27.51 -5.55
N GLU A 65 -3.42 -26.38 -5.66
CA GLU A 65 -2.55 -25.81 -4.61
C GLU A 65 -3.38 -25.22 -3.44
N MET A 66 -4.56 -24.66 -3.71
CA MET A 66 -5.48 -24.17 -2.67
C MET A 66 -6.12 -25.32 -1.89
N VAL A 67 -6.43 -26.43 -2.54
CA VAL A 67 -6.94 -27.65 -1.88
C VAL A 67 -5.91 -28.21 -0.88
N LYS A 68 -4.63 -28.20 -1.24
CA LYS A 68 -3.54 -28.62 -0.35
C LYS A 68 -3.35 -27.67 0.83
N LEU A 69 -3.42 -26.36 0.58
CA LEU A 69 -3.38 -25.35 1.64
C LEU A 69 -4.55 -25.51 2.62
N GLU A 70 -5.74 -25.86 2.12
CA GLU A 70 -6.92 -26.12 2.94
C GLU A 70 -6.77 -27.42 3.76
N GLN A 71 -6.17 -28.48 3.20
CA GLN A 71 -5.77 -29.67 3.97
C GLN A 71 -4.75 -29.35 5.06
N LEU A 72 -3.83 -28.42 4.81
CA LEU A 72 -2.84 -27.93 5.76
C LEU A 72 -3.50 -27.18 6.93
N LYS A 73 -4.52 -26.37 6.62
CA LYS A 73 -5.37 -25.69 7.62
C LYS A 73 -6.33 -26.64 8.34
N MET A 74 -6.80 -27.71 7.70
CA MET A 74 -7.60 -28.73 8.40
C MET A 74 -6.76 -29.53 9.40
N MET A 75 -5.44 -29.66 9.20
CA MET A 75 -4.52 -30.18 10.23
C MET A 75 -4.35 -29.21 11.43
N GLU A 76 -4.72 -27.93 11.28
CA GLU A 76 -4.70 -26.88 12.33
C GLU A 76 -5.81 -27.08 13.38
N GLU A 77 -6.91 -27.78 13.04
CA GLU A 77 -8.02 -28.13 13.95
C GLU A 77 -7.62 -29.24 14.94
N SER A 78 -6.51 -29.02 15.64
CA SER A 78 -6.04 -29.89 16.71
C SER A 78 -6.86 -29.67 17.99
N SER A 79 -6.94 -30.70 18.82
CA SER A 79 -7.44 -30.60 20.21
C SER A 79 -6.68 -29.57 21.08
N LEU A 80 -5.60 -28.97 20.56
CA LEU A 80 -4.74 -27.97 21.18
C LEU A 80 -5.06 -26.52 20.76
N THR A 81 -6.06 -26.25 19.92
CA THR A 81 -6.37 -24.87 19.50
C THR A 81 -6.55 -23.92 20.69
N GLY A 82 -7.29 -24.34 21.73
CA GLY A 82 -7.46 -23.54 22.95
C GLY A 82 -6.15 -23.34 23.74
N TRP A 83 -5.24 -24.31 23.68
CA TRP A 83 -3.91 -24.22 24.31
C TRP A 83 -3.04 -23.18 23.60
N TYR A 84 -2.94 -23.26 22.27
CA TYR A 84 -2.15 -22.30 21.49
C TYR A 84 -2.72 -20.88 21.56
N GLN A 85 -4.04 -20.71 21.60
CA GLN A 85 -4.65 -19.40 21.84
C GLN A 85 -4.26 -18.80 23.20
N MET A 86 -4.19 -19.62 24.26
CA MET A 86 -3.74 -19.16 25.57
C MET A 86 -2.27 -18.72 25.54
N VAL A 87 -1.42 -19.49 24.87
CA VAL A 87 0.00 -19.20 24.69
C VAL A 87 0.20 -17.91 23.89
N ASN A 88 -0.53 -17.75 22.78
CA ASN A 88 -0.45 -16.57 21.93
C ASN A 88 -0.91 -15.31 22.66
N LYS A 89 -2.02 -15.37 23.42
CA LYS A 89 -2.44 -14.26 24.29
C LYS A 89 -1.40 -13.91 25.36
N PHE A 90 -0.77 -14.92 25.95
CA PHE A 90 0.32 -14.69 26.90
C PHE A 90 1.49 -13.99 26.22
N LEU A 91 1.93 -14.47 25.05
CA LEU A 91 3.01 -13.88 24.26
C LEU A 91 2.67 -12.45 23.81
N GLU A 92 1.43 -12.17 23.41
CA GLU A 92 0.96 -10.83 23.05
C GLU A 92 1.06 -9.83 24.20
N ILE A 93 0.84 -10.27 25.45
CA ILE A 93 0.97 -9.41 26.64
C ILE A 93 2.43 -9.03 26.90
N ILE A 94 3.36 -9.96 26.65
CA ILE A 94 4.78 -9.78 26.96
C ILE A 94 5.64 -9.45 25.73
N LYS A 95 5.01 -9.27 24.56
CA LYS A 95 5.72 -9.12 23.30
C LYS A 95 6.62 -7.87 23.32
N PRO A 96 7.84 -7.97 22.79
CA PRO A 96 8.66 -6.83 22.34
C PRO A 96 7.88 -5.82 21.50
N ASP A 97 8.21 -4.52 21.61
CA ASP A 97 7.72 -3.50 20.68
C ASP A 97 8.27 -3.79 19.26
N GLN A 98 7.51 -3.53 18.20
CA GLN A 98 7.90 -3.82 16.81
C GLN A 98 9.10 -2.96 16.36
N ARG A 99 9.25 -1.75 16.92
CA ARG A 99 10.42 -0.86 16.74
C ARG A 99 11.75 -1.49 17.15
N THR A 100 11.70 -2.52 17.98
CA THR A 100 12.89 -3.23 18.49
C THR A 100 13.56 -4.07 17.41
N LEU A 101 12.83 -4.52 16.39
CA LEU A 101 13.37 -5.26 15.24
C LEU A 101 14.18 -4.34 14.33
N GLU A 102 13.67 -3.14 14.05
CA GLU A 102 14.33 -2.14 13.20
C GLU A 102 15.67 -1.70 13.82
N ASP A 103 15.69 -1.40 15.13
CA ASP A 103 16.90 -1.09 15.90
C ASP A 103 17.88 -2.27 15.96
N ALA A 104 17.39 -3.51 16.14
CA ALA A 104 18.23 -4.72 16.16
C ALA A 104 18.88 -5.01 14.81
N ILE A 105 18.14 -4.82 13.72
CA ILE A 105 18.70 -4.96 12.37
C ILE A 105 19.70 -3.82 12.10
N ASN A 106 19.43 -2.59 12.52
CA ASN A 106 20.36 -1.46 12.39
C ASN A 106 21.69 -1.70 13.14
N PHE A 107 21.66 -2.39 14.27
CA PHE A 107 22.85 -2.82 14.99
C PHE A 107 23.58 -3.99 14.30
N ALA A 108 22.86 -5.04 13.91
CA ALA A 108 23.45 -6.21 13.22
C ALA A 108 24.07 -5.82 11.86
N THR A 109 23.55 -4.79 11.22
CA THR A 109 24.06 -4.22 9.96
C THR A 109 25.13 -3.13 10.18
N GLY A 110 25.56 -2.88 11.41
CA GLY A 110 26.65 -1.94 11.71
C GLY A 110 26.35 -0.46 11.39
N LYS A 111 25.08 -0.09 11.16
CA LYS A 111 24.64 1.29 10.87
C LYS A 111 24.39 2.12 12.14
N HIS A 112 24.66 1.57 13.32
CA HIS A 112 24.39 2.25 14.58
C HIS A 112 25.61 3.02 15.09
N GLY A 113 25.43 4.31 15.41
CA GLY A 113 26.40 5.13 16.15
C GLY A 113 26.28 5.03 17.69
N LEU A 114 25.59 3.99 18.20
CA LEU A 114 25.40 3.79 19.64
C LEU A 114 26.47 2.82 20.19
N ASP A 115 27.00 3.14 21.36
CA ASP A 115 27.88 2.25 22.12
C ASP A 115 27.13 0.93 22.50
N PRO A 116 27.78 -0.24 22.51
CA PRO A 116 27.11 -1.52 22.79
C PRO A 116 26.33 -1.54 24.11
N GLN A 117 26.77 -0.78 25.13
CA GLN A 117 26.04 -0.65 26.38
C GLN A 117 24.72 0.13 26.24
N GLU A 118 24.73 1.18 25.43
CA GLU A 118 23.55 2.02 25.19
C GLU A 118 22.51 1.28 24.33
N PHE A 119 22.96 0.46 23.38
CA PHE A 119 22.11 -0.44 22.61
C PHE A 119 21.43 -1.50 23.48
N VAL A 120 22.20 -2.17 24.36
CA VAL A 120 21.64 -3.17 25.30
C VAL A 120 20.62 -2.51 26.23
N LEU A 121 20.89 -1.29 26.71
CA LEU A 121 19.96 -0.54 27.56
C LEU A 121 18.68 -0.14 26.79
N LYS A 122 18.80 0.28 25.53
CA LYS A 122 17.66 0.65 24.67
C LYS A 122 16.79 -0.57 24.35
N MET A 123 17.40 -1.70 23.97
CA MET A 123 16.73 -2.99 23.77
C MET A 123 16.05 -3.48 25.05
N ALA A 124 16.70 -3.36 26.21
CA ALA A 124 16.13 -3.75 27.49
C ALA A 124 14.92 -2.87 27.89
N LYS A 125 14.96 -1.57 27.58
CA LYS A 125 13.84 -0.64 27.81
C LYS A 125 12.64 -0.93 26.90
N MET A 126 12.89 -1.31 25.64
CA MET A 126 11.82 -1.64 24.69
C MET A 126 11.20 -3.02 24.94
N ASN A 127 11.92 -3.94 25.61
CA ASN A 127 11.50 -5.32 25.86
C ASN A 127 11.40 -5.69 27.34
N TYR A 128 11.01 -4.74 28.20
CA TYR A 128 11.06 -4.92 29.66
C TYR A 128 10.23 -6.13 30.14
N ALA A 129 9.05 -6.39 29.55
CA ALA A 129 8.19 -7.51 29.94
C ALA A 129 8.81 -8.88 29.60
N PHE A 130 9.36 -9.02 28.39
CA PHE A 130 10.06 -10.22 27.94
C PHE A 130 11.30 -10.51 28.81
N LEU A 131 12.10 -9.47 29.09
CA LEU A 131 13.28 -9.58 29.96
C LEU A 131 12.89 -9.93 31.40
N THR A 132 11.79 -9.37 31.90
CA THR A 132 11.27 -9.67 33.24
C THR A 132 10.95 -11.16 33.39
N MET A 133 10.39 -11.81 32.37
CA MET A 133 10.13 -13.25 32.41
C MET A 133 11.42 -14.09 32.52
N ILE A 134 12.49 -13.69 31.83
CA ILE A 134 13.80 -14.34 31.94
C ILE A 134 14.34 -14.18 33.36
N ILE A 135 14.27 -12.97 33.93
CA ILE A 135 14.72 -12.70 35.30
C ILE A 135 13.93 -13.55 36.31
N ILE A 136 12.60 -13.64 36.17
CA ILE A 136 11.75 -14.48 37.02
C ILE A 136 12.19 -15.95 36.94
N GLY A 137 12.48 -16.48 35.74
CA GLY A 137 12.98 -17.84 35.56
C GLY A 137 14.35 -18.06 36.21
N LEU A 138 15.26 -17.10 36.12
CA LEU A 138 16.58 -17.16 36.78
C LEU A 138 16.44 -17.14 38.30
N VAL A 139 15.59 -16.26 38.84
CA VAL A 139 15.28 -16.20 40.27
C VAL A 139 14.68 -17.52 40.75
N TYR A 140 13.72 -18.10 40.01
CA TYR A 140 13.16 -19.42 40.33
C TYR A 140 14.27 -20.48 40.39
N THR A 141 15.18 -20.49 39.42
CA THR A 141 16.28 -21.47 39.33
C THR A 141 17.16 -21.44 40.57
N ILE A 142 17.54 -20.23 41.02
CA ILE A 142 18.35 -20.02 42.23
C ILE A 142 17.56 -20.38 43.48
N VAL A 143 16.33 -19.86 43.61
CA VAL A 143 15.49 -20.08 44.80
C VAL A 143 15.21 -21.57 45.00
N MET A 144 14.85 -22.30 43.95
CA MET A 144 14.58 -23.75 44.05
C MET A 144 15.82 -24.56 44.41
N ALA A 145 16.99 -24.24 43.84
CA ALA A 145 18.24 -24.91 44.18
C ALA A 145 18.63 -24.67 45.65
N VAL A 146 18.61 -23.40 46.07
CA VAL A 146 18.97 -22.99 47.44
C VAL A 146 17.99 -23.58 48.45
N THR A 147 16.68 -23.43 48.23
CA THR A 147 15.66 -24.00 49.12
C THR A 147 15.70 -25.53 49.16
N GLY A 148 16.04 -26.20 48.06
CA GLY A 148 16.23 -27.65 48.01
C GLY A 148 17.40 -28.12 48.89
N ILE A 149 18.55 -27.44 48.80
CA ILE A 149 19.73 -27.73 49.66
C ILE A 149 19.38 -27.50 51.13
N PHE A 150 18.78 -26.35 51.47
CA PHE A 150 18.37 -26.05 52.84
C PHE A 150 17.32 -27.04 53.35
N PHE A 151 16.35 -27.42 52.52
CA PHE A 151 15.33 -28.41 52.88
C PHE A 151 15.97 -29.76 53.18
N PHE A 152 16.92 -30.20 52.35
CA PHE A 152 17.68 -31.43 52.56
C PHE A 152 18.45 -31.39 53.89
N CYS A 153 19.27 -30.36 54.12
CA CYS A 153 20.03 -30.20 55.37
C CYS A 153 19.11 -30.12 56.61
N CYS A 154 18.04 -29.32 56.54
CA CYS A 154 17.09 -29.17 57.65
C CYS A 154 16.39 -30.50 57.98
N ARG A 155 16.07 -31.30 56.97
CA ARG A 155 15.46 -32.62 57.12
C ARG A 155 16.43 -33.62 57.77
N PHE A 156 17.71 -33.60 57.41
CA PHE A 156 18.75 -34.38 58.09
C PHE A 156 18.91 -33.98 59.57
N CYS A 157 18.73 -32.70 59.90
CA CYS A 157 18.71 -32.20 61.28
C CYS A 157 17.37 -32.46 62.02
N GLY A 158 16.46 -33.29 61.50
CA GLY A 158 15.18 -33.60 62.13
C GLY A 158 14.13 -32.47 62.07
N ARG A 159 14.36 -31.41 61.27
CA ARG A 159 13.43 -30.30 61.03
C ARG A 159 12.71 -30.47 59.68
N CYS A 160 11.90 -29.50 59.25
CA CYS A 160 11.18 -29.54 57.96
C CYS A 160 10.34 -30.83 57.72
N GLY A 161 9.54 -31.20 58.73
CA GLY A 161 8.66 -32.37 58.67
C GLY A 161 9.35 -33.72 58.88
N ALA A 162 10.60 -33.72 59.36
CA ALA A 162 11.38 -34.92 59.69
C ALA A 162 11.42 -35.23 61.19
N LYS A 163 10.68 -34.48 62.02
CA LYS A 163 10.58 -34.77 63.45
C LYS A 163 9.90 -36.12 63.62
N ASP A 164 10.60 -37.07 64.23
CA ASP A 164 10.16 -38.45 64.50
C ASP A 164 9.08 -38.55 65.61
N SER A 165 8.45 -37.42 65.96
CA SER A 165 7.35 -37.34 66.91
C SER A 165 6.22 -36.39 66.46
N GLN A 166 5.00 -36.72 66.86
CA GLN A 166 3.79 -35.97 66.53
C GLN A 166 2.78 -36.03 67.68
N LYS A 167 2.45 -34.88 68.26
CA LYS A 167 1.27 -34.71 69.13
C LYS A 167 -0.03 -34.79 68.32
N GLN A 168 -1.00 -35.59 68.74
CA GLN A 168 -2.32 -35.66 68.10
C GLN A 168 -3.24 -34.54 68.61
N ARG A 169 -3.73 -33.66 67.71
CA ARG A 169 -4.75 -32.64 68.04
C ARG A 169 -6.06 -32.89 67.31
N HIS A 170 -7.18 -32.49 67.88
CA HIS A 170 -8.50 -32.60 67.23
C HIS A 170 -8.56 -31.90 65.86
N SER A 171 -7.86 -30.75 65.72
CA SER A 171 -7.74 -29.97 64.48
C SER A 171 -6.96 -30.67 63.35
N ASP A 172 -6.17 -31.71 63.66
CA ASP A 172 -5.28 -32.37 62.70
C ASP A 172 -6.05 -33.10 61.59
N ASN A 173 -7.26 -33.57 61.88
CA ASN A 173 -8.13 -34.20 60.88
C ASN A 173 -8.61 -33.19 59.83
N CYS A 174 -8.94 -31.97 60.25
CA CYS A 174 -9.37 -30.90 59.36
C CYS A 174 -8.20 -30.49 58.44
N TRP A 175 -7.03 -30.20 59.03
CA TRP A 175 -5.85 -29.85 58.26
C TRP A 175 -5.40 -30.97 57.33
N ARG A 176 -5.36 -32.23 57.75
CA ARG A 176 -5.05 -33.37 56.85
C ARG A 176 -5.97 -33.39 55.64
N THR A 177 -7.27 -33.18 55.87
CA THR A 177 -8.28 -33.19 54.80
C THR A 177 -8.08 -32.04 53.82
N ILE A 178 -7.75 -30.84 54.30
CA ILE A 178 -7.43 -29.67 53.47
C ILE A 178 -6.18 -29.96 52.62
N HIS A 179 -5.07 -30.36 53.24
CA HIS A 179 -3.82 -30.63 52.49
C HIS A 179 -4.01 -31.76 51.47
N LYS A 180 -4.81 -32.78 51.77
CA LYS A 180 -5.18 -33.84 50.83
C LYS A 180 -5.94 -33.28 49.62
N PHE A 181 -6.98 -32.48 49.85
CA PHE A 181 -7.76 -31.89 48.76
C PHE A 181 -6.92 -30.95 47.89
N CYS A 182 -6.14 -30.07 48.52
CA CYS A 182 -5.21 -29.19 47.81
C CYS A 182 -4.19 -29.98 47.00
N LEU A 183 -3.63 -31.08 47.54
CA LEU A 183 -2.67 -31.89 46.80
C LEU A 183 -3.32 -32.63 45.62
N ILE A 184 -4.55 -33.14 45.77
CA ILE A 184 -5.33 -33.72 44.65
C ILE A 184 -5.53 -32.68 43.55
N LEU A 185 -5.91 -31.45 43.91
CA LEU A 185 -6.09 -30.35 42.97
C LEU A 185 -4.78 -29.99 42.25
N MET A 186 -3.66 -29.93 42.98
CA MET A 186 -2.36 -29.65 42.38
C MET A 186 -1.91 -30.77 41.43
N VAL A 187 -2.16 -32.04 41.77
CA VAL A 187 -1.91 -33.16 40.85
C VAL A 187 -2.75 -33.00 39.58
N ALA A 188 -4.02 -32.64 39.68
CA ALA A 188 -4.85 -32.38 38.50
C ALA A 188 -4.27 -31.25 37.62
N PHE A 189 -3.82 -30.14 38.22
CA PHE A 189 -3.17 -29.04 37.50
C PHE A 189 -1.80 -29.39 36.90
N LEU A 190 -1.08 -30.38 37.46
CA LEU A 190 0.19 -30.87 36.89
C LEU A 190 -0.05 -31.81 35.71
N VAL A 191 -1.16 -32.54 35.70
CA VAL A 191 -1.45 -33.52 34.66
C VAL A 191 -1.82 -32.86 33.33
N VAL A 192 -2.54 -31.73 33.35
CA VAL A 192 -2.92 -30.98 32.14
C VAL A 192 -1.72 -30.60 31.26
N PRO A 193 -0.69 -29.88 31.76
CA PRO A 193 0.45 -29.50 30.93
C PRO A 193 1.27 -30.71 30.47
N ILE A 194 1.35 -31.79 31.26
CA ILE A 194 2.04 -33.02 30.84
C ILE A 194 1.34 -33.64 29.64
N ALA A 195 0.00 -33.73 29.67
CA ALA A 195 -0.78 -34.23 28.54
C ALA A 195 -0.59 -33.35 27.30
N CYS A 196 -0.68 -32.03 27.44
CA CYS A 196 -0.45 -31.10 26.33
C CYS A 196 0.97 -31.25 25.74
N MET A 197 2.01 -31.33 26.57
CA MET A 197 3.39 -31.52 26.11
C MET A 197 3.57 -32.84 25.33
N CYS A 198 2.96 -33.93 25.79
CA CYS A 198 3.00 -35.21 25.07
C CYS A 198 2.26 -35.14 23.73
N ILE A 199 1.07 -34.54 23.69
CA ILE A 199 0.29 -34.36 22.45
C ILE A 199 1.06 -33.47 21.47
N ILE A 200 1.67 -32.38 21.94
CA ILE A 200 2.51 -31.49 21.13
C ILE A 200 3.70 -32.26 20.55
N ASN A 201 4.39 -33.06 21.37
CA ASN A 201 5.55 -33.82 20.90
C ASN A 201 5.18 -34.83 19.80
N GLU A 202 4.05 -35.52 19.96
CA GLU A 202 3.51 -36.45 18.98
C GLU A 202 3.04 -35.74 17.71
N HIS A 203 2.34 -34.61 17.86
CA HIS A 203 1.89 -33.79 16.75
C HIS A 203 3.06 -33.26 15.90
N MET A 204 4.14 -32.81 16.54
CA MET A 204 5.36 -32.40 15.83
C MET A 204 6.00 -33.56 15.06
N ALA A 205 6.05 -34.76 15.65
CA ALA A 205 6.59 -35.94 14.98
C ALA A 205 5.73 -36.34 13.76
N HIS A 206 4.40 -36.32 13.91
CA HIS A 206 3.48 -36.68 12.84
C HIS A 206 3.43 -35.64 11.72
N SER A 207 3.56 -34.36 12.05
CA SER A 207 3.51 -33.26 11.07
C SER A 207 4.83 -33.04 10.33
N SER A 208 5.95 -33.50 10.88
CA SER A 208 7.29 -33.29 10.31
C SER A 208 7.42 -33.71 8.83
N PRO A 209 6.97 -34.90 8.39
CA PRO A 209 7.03 -35.28 6.97
C PRO A 209 6.20 -34.35 6.08
N SER A 210 5.01 -33.96 6.53
CA SER A 210 4.12 -33.05 5.80
C SER A 210 4.74 -31.66 5.67
N VAL A 211 5.30 -31.10 6.75
CA VAL A 211 6.01 -29.81 6.73
C VAL A 211 7.17 -29.83 5.74
N LYS A 212 7.99 -30.89 5.76
CA LYS A 212 9.11 -31.05 4.83
C LYS A 212 8.62 -31.11 3.37
N GLY A 213 7.60 -31.92 3.11
CA GLY A 213 6.98 -32.03 1.79
C GLY A 213 6.46 -30.68 1.30
N ASN A 214 5.69 -29.98 2.13
CA ASN A 214 5.07 -28.70 1.82
C ASN A 214 6.12 -27.60 1.56
N ILE A 215 7.16 -27.50 2.39
CA ILE A 215 8.26 -26.54 2.16
C ILE A 215 9.01 -26.88 0.87
N THR A 216 9.23 -28.16 0.56
CA THR A 216 9.85 -28.51 -0.74
C THR A 216 8.94 -28.22 -1.93
N GLU A 217 7.63 -28.31 -1.74
CA GLU A 217 6.61 -28.00 -2.75
C GLU A 217 6.52 -26.50 -3.03
N VAL A 218 6.73 -25.63 -2.05
CA VAL A 218 6.84 -24.16 -2.25
C VAL A 218 7.82 -23.83 -3.38
N PHE A 219 8.98 -24.49 -3.40
CA PHE A 219 9.96 -24.32 -4.47
C PHE A 219 9.45 -24.86 -5.81
N ASP A 220 8.74 -25.98 -5.84
CA ASP A 220 8.15 -26.50 -7.08
C ASP A 220 7.07 -25.57 -7.64
N ILE A 221 6.24 -24.97 -6.79
CA ILE A 221 5.23 -23.98 -7.18
C ILE A 221 5.92 -22.77 -7.81
N LEU A 222 6.94 -22.21 -7.16
CA LEU A 222 7.69 -21.05 -7.68
C LEU A 222 8.43 -21.37 -8.99
N GLY A 223 9.03 -22.55 -9.10
CA GLY A 223 9.69 -23.00 -10.34
C GLY A 223 8.72 -23.21 -11.50
N ASN A 224 7.56 -23.82 -11.23
CA ASN A 224 6.50 -24.00 -12.22
C ASN A 224 5.90 -22.66 -12.65
N PHE A 225 5.69 -21.74 -11.70
CA PHE A 225 5.26 -20.38 -11.97
C PHE A 225 6.24 -19.63 -12.89
N ALA A 226 7.55 -19.69 -12.60
CA ALA A 226 8.57 -19.09 -13.46
C ALA A 226 8.56 -19.68 -14.88
N ASN A 227 8.46 -21.01 -15.01
CA ASN A 227 8.41 -21.68 -16.31
C ASN A 227 7.13 -21.35 -17.10
N ARG A 228 5.97 -21.28 -16.45
CA ARG A 228 4.71 -20.87 -17.10
C ARG A 228 4.77 -19.42 -17.55
N THR A 229 5.24 -18.54 -16.67
CA THR A 229 5.39 -17.10 -16.99
C THR A 229 6.31 -16.90 -18.20
N ASP A 230 7.43 -17.64 -18.29
CA ASP A 230 8.33 -17.60 -19.46
C ASP A 230 7.62 -18.04 -20.75
N GLN A 231 6.74 -19.04 -20.69
CA GLN A 231 5.96 -19.49 -21.84
C GLN A 231 4.87 -18.49 -22.21
N ASP A 232 4.20 -17.90 -21.23
CA ASP A 232 3.14 -16.92 -21.43
C ASP A 232 3.69 -15.64 -22.07
N ILE A 233 4.83 -15.14 -21.58
CA ILE A 233 5.48 -13.97 -22.17
C ILE A 233 6.02 -14.26 -23.58
N GLU A 234 6.54 -15.47 -23.85
CA GLU A 234 7.01 -15.86 -25.18
C GLU A 234 5.84 -15.95 -26.18
N LYS A 235 4.72 -16.59 -25.77
CA LYS A 235 3.49 -16.67 -26.59
C LYS A 235 2.87 -15.30 -26.83
N ALA A 236 2.72 -14.48 -25.79
CA ALA A 236 2.18 -13.14 -25.92
C ALA A 236 3.07 -12.28 -26.84
N THR A 237 4.39 -12.39 -26.69
CA THR A 237 5.35 -11.69 -27.55
C THR A 237 5.24 -12.15 -29.00
N GLN A 238 5.17 -13.46 -29.24
CA GLN A 238 5.04 -14.03 -30.57
C GLN A 238 3.71 -13.66 -31.23
N GLN A 239 2.60 -13.71 -30.49
CA GLN A 239 1.27 -13.34 -30.98
C GLN A 239 1.19 -11.85 -31.36
N ALA A 240 1.80 -10.97 -30.55
CA ALA A 240 1.91 -9.55 -30.87
C ALA A 240 2.79 -9.29 -32.10
N LEU A 241 3.79 -10.14 -32.37
CA LEU A 241 4.67 -10.03 -33.54
C LEU A 241 4.07 -10.60 -34.83
N GLU A 242 3.28 -11.66 -34.75
CA GLU A 242 2.71 -12.36 -35.91
C GLU A 242 1.42 -11.71 -36.45
N ASN A 243 0.66 -11.01 -35.61
CA ASN A 243 -0.59 -10.34 -36.00
C ASN A 243 -0.65 -8.88 -35.48
N PRO A 244 0.12 -7.95 -36.08
CA PRO A 244 0.27 -6.58 -35.60
C PRO A 244 -1.02 -5.75 -35.61
N ILE A 245 -2.06 -6.12 -36.39
CA ILE A 245 -3.33 -5.38 -36.37
C ILE A 245 -4.46 -6.37 -36.64
N GLN A 246 -4.94 -7.06 -35.60
CA GLN A 246 -6.06 -8.00 -35.74
C GLN A 246 -7.34 -7.30 -36.21
N ASN A 247 -7.52 -6.03 -35.87
CA ASN A 247 -8.66 -5.21 -36.27
C ASN A 247 -8.20 -3.81 -36.74
N PHE A 248 -7.89 -3.69 -38.03
CA PHE A 248 -7.39 -2.43 -38.61
C PHE A 248 -8.43 -1.31 -38.56
N ASP A 249 -9.72 -1.64 -38.62
CA ASP A 249 -10.80 -0.65 -38.53
C ASP A 249 -10.91 -0.06 -37.12
N ALA A 250 -10.73 -0.88 -36.08
CA ALA A 250 -10.68 -0.42 -34.69
C ALA A 250 -9.44 0.47 -34.42
N PHE A 251 -8.28 0.09 -34.98
CA PHE A 251 -7.08 0.92 -34.95
C PHE A 251 -7.31 2.28 -35.63
N LYS A 252 -7.92 2.27 -36.83
CA LYS A 252 -8.20 3.49 -37.60
C LYS A 252 -9.13 4.44 -36.85
N SER A 253 -10.21 3.92 -36.27
CA SER A 253 -11.15 4.72 -35.49
C SER A 253 -10.47 5.33 -34.25
N SER A 254 -9.71 4.54 -33.50
CA SER A 254 -9.00 5.02 -32.31
C SER A 254 -7.93 6.06 -32.66
N PHE A 255 -7.21 5.85 -33.77
CA PHE A 255 -6.18 6.78 -34.25
C PHE A 255 -6.79 8.13 -34.67
N VAL A 256 -7.92 8.12 -35.38
CA VAL A 256 -8.65 9.34 -35.75
C VAL A 256 -9.08 10.12 -34.50
N GLU A 257 -9.63 9.45 -33.50
CA GLU A 257 -10.14 10.07 -32.27
C GLU A 257 -9.01 10.69 -31.43
N LEU A 258 -7.89 9.96 -31.26
CA LEU A 258 -6.70 10.46 -30.55
C LEU A 258 -6.04 11.66 -31.23
N VAL A 259 -5.91 11.63 -32.57
CA VAL A 259 -5.33 12.77 -33.31
C VAL A 259 -6.27 13.98 -33.28
N ALA A 260 -7.58 13.75 -33.36
CA ALA A 260 -8.59 14.80 -33.21
C ALA A 260 -8.53 15.47 -31.83
N GLU A 261 -8.40 14.68 -30.75
CA GLU A 261 -8.31 15.20 -29.38
C GLU A 261 -7.06 16.05 -29.14
N ASN A 262 -5.91 15.66 -29.71
CA ASN A 262 -4.68 16.46 -29.62
C ASN A 262 -4.72 17.75 -30.46
N ILE A 263 -5.35 17.72 -31.64
CA ILE A 263 -5.54 18.91 -32.46
C ILE A 263 -6.50 19.87 -31.74
N SER A 264 -7.60 19.36 -31.21
CA SER A 264 -8.61 20.12 -30.44
C SER A 264 -8.04 20.73 -29.15
N SER A 265 -7.14 20.04 -28.45
CA SER A 265 -6.48 20.60 -27.26
C SER A 265 -5.41 21.65 -27.58
N SER A 266 -4.89 21.68 -28.82
CA SER A 266 -3.88 22.66 -29.25
C SER A 266 -4.50 23.88 -29.94
N ILE A 267 -5.62 23.69 -30.64
CA ILE A 267 -6.48 24.74 -31.20
C ILE A 267 -7.70 24.85 -30.30
N ASP A 268 -7.56 25.65 -29.24
CA ASP A 268 -8.61 25.86 -28.25
C ASP A 268 -9.93 26.37 -28.85
N HIS A 269 -11.02 26.17 -28.10
CA HIS A 269 -12.35 26.63 -28.50
C HIS A 269 -12.42 28.15 -28.71
N GLU A 270 -11.61 28.91 -27.98
CA GLU A 270 -11.56 30.38 -28.01
C GLU A 270 -11.08 30.90 -29.37
N LYS A 271 -9.99 30.32 -29.92
CA LYS A 271 -9.48 30.66 -31.26
C LYS A 271 -10.42 30.27 -32.39
N LEU A 272 -11.14 29.17 -32.23
CA LEU A 272 -12.18 28.75 -33.18
C LEU A 272 -13.36 29.74 -33.20
N GLU A 273 -13.70 30.29 -32.05
CA GLU A 273 -14.72 31.32 -31.90
C GLU A 273 -14.24 32.66 -32.47
N ASP A 274 -12.96 33.03 -32.28
CA ASP A 274 -12.35 34.21 -32.88
C ASP A 274 -12.48 34.23 -34.42
N ILE A 275 -12.31 33.09 -35.09
CA ILE A 275 -12.47 33.04 -36.55
C ILE A 275 -13.94 33.20 -36.96
N LYS A 276 -14.87 32.64 -36.19
CA LYS A 276 -16.31 32.83 -36.45
C LYS A 276 -16.70 34.30 -36.27
N ASP A 277 -16.14 34.96 -35.27
CA ASP A 277 -16.32 36.38 -35.02
C ASP A 277 -15.77 37.24 -36.17
N ILE A 278 -14.60 36.90 -36.71
CA ILE A 278 -14.02 37.57 -37.89
C ILE A 278 -14.97 37.46 -39.08
N VAL A 279 -15.44 36.24 -39.39
CA VAL A 279 -16.37 36.02 -40.52
C VAL A 279 -17.68 36.76 -40.32
N SER A 280 -18.21 36.77 -39.09
CA SER A 280 -19.44 37.49 -38.74
C SER A 280 -19.26 39.01 -38.86
N TRP A 281 -18.14 39.54 -38.37
CA TRP A 281 -17.80 40.96 -38.48
C TRP A 281 -17.77 41.40 -39.94
N ILE A 282 -17.08 40.67 -40.81
CA ILE A 282 -16.99 41.02 -42.23
C ILE A 282 -18.38 41.03 -42.90
N LYS A 283 -19.24 40.06 -42.58
CA LYS A 283 -20.60 40.01 -43.12
C LYS A 283 -21.49 41.18 -42.67
N THR A 284 -21.17 41.80 -41.53
CA THR A 284 -22.03 42.78 -40.86
C THR A 284 -21.41 44.17 -40.76
N VAL A 285 -20.14 44.36 -41.13
CA VAL A 285 -19.42 45.64 -40.95
C VAL A 285 -20.09 46.80 -41.69
N GLU A 286 -20.65 46.55 -42.88
CA GLU A 286 -21.37 47.54 -43.68
C GLU A 286 -22.72 47.94 -43.04
N GLU A 287 -23.39 47.00 -42.36
CA GLU A 287 -24.63 47.27 -41.63
C GLU A 287 -24.37 47.92 -40.27
N LYS A 288 -23.32 47.48 -39.57
CA LYS A 288 -22.94 47.91 -38.22
C LYS A 288 -22.40 49.33 -38.21
N HIS A 289 -21.66 49.72 -39.25
CA HIS A 289 -21.14 51.08 -39.39
C HIS A 289 -21.82 51.77 -40.57
N PRO A 290 -22.62 52.84 -40.33
CA PRO A 290 -23.35 53.55 -41.39
C PRO A 290 -22.42 54.47 -42.20
N VAL A 291 -21.26 53.96 -42.66
CA VAL A 291 -20.23 54.70 -43.41
C VAL A 291 -20.81 55.26 -44.70
N LEU A 292 -21.63 54.48 -45.42
CA LEU A 292 -22.30 54.93 -46.64
C LEU A 292 -23.28 56.08 -46.37
N THR A 293 -24.06 55.97 -45.29
CA THR A 293 -24.99 57.03 -44.86
C THR A 293 -24.21 58.29 -44.47
N ASN A 294 -23.16 58.15 -43.66
CA ASN A 294 -22.31 59.24 -43.20
C ASN A 294 -21.60 59.94 -44.38
N ALA A 295 -21.11 59.18 -45.36
CA ALA A 295 -20.48 59.71 -46.57
C ALA A 295 -21.49 60.47 -47.44
N SER A 296 -22.71 59.92 -47.62
CA SER A 296 -23.80 60.60 -48.33
C SER A 296 -24.21 61.91 -47.65
N GLU A 297 -24.35 61.89 -46.32
CA GLU A 297 -24.67 63.08 -45.53
C GLU A 297 -23.59 64.15 -45.59
N LEU A 298 -22.32 63.73 -45.61
CA LEU A 298 -21.15 64.56 -45.76
C LEU A 298 -21.10 65.21 -47.15
N SER A 299 -21.32 64.42 -48.22
CA SER A 299 -21.42 64.93 -49.60
C SER A 299 -22.53 65.97 -49.73
N LYS A 300 -23.73 65.70 -49.20
CA LYS A 300 -24.84 66.67 -49.17
C LYS A 300 -24.48 67.95 -48.41
N ALA A 301 -23.73 67.85 -47.31
CA ALA A 301 -23.30 69.03 -46.55
C ALA A 301 -22.31 69.89 -47.34
N VAL A 302 -21.39 69.27 -48.09
CA VAL A 302 -20.45 70.00 -48.96
C VAL A 302 -21.17 70.64 -50.15
N GLN A 303 -22.12 69.94 -50.78
CA GLN A 303 -22.94 70.53 -51.84
C GLN A 303 -23.76 71.73 -51.34
N LYS A 304 -24.34 71.63 -50.14
CA LYS A 304 -25.06 72.73 -49.50
C LYS A 304 -24.14 73.94 -49.29
N LEU A 305 -22.99 73.73 -48.67
CA LEU A 305 -22.00 74.78 -48.44
C LEU A 305 -21.51 75.42 -49.76
N LYS A 306 -21.31 74.62 -50.81
CA LYS A 306 -20.96 75.12 -52.16
C LYS A 306 -22.06 76.00 -52.75
N SER A 307 -23.33 75.60 -52.60
CA SER A 307 -24.47 76.41 -53.06
C SER A 307 -24.58 77.73 -52.28
N SER A 308 -24.41 77.72 -50.96
CA SER A 308 -24.42 78.94 -50.13
C SER A 308 -23.31 79.91 -50.51
N ILE A 309 -22.11 79.42 -50.80
CA ILE A 309 -20.99 80.23 -51.29
C ILE A 309 -21.29 80.82 -52.67
N SER A 310 -21.85 80.04 -53.60
CA SER A 310 -22.26 80.53 -54.91
C SER A 310 -23.35 81.61 -54.81
N ASN A 311 -24.35 81.41 -53.93
CA ASN A 311 -25.40 82.39 -53.69
C ASN A 311 -24.82 83.69 -53.13
N ILE A 312 -23.88 83.61 -52.18
CA ILE A 312 -23.19 84.81 -51.65
C ILE A 312 -22.36 85.49 -52.75
N ARG A 313 -21.68 84.72 -53.61
CA ARG A 313 -20.95 85.27 -54.76
C ARG A 313 -21.90 86.03 -55.69
N GLU A 314 -23.06 85.45 -55.99
CA GLU A 314 -24.10 86.08 -56.82
C GLU A 314 -24.69 87.32 -56.14
N GLU A 315 -25.04 87.25 -54.85
CA GLU A 315 -25.56 88.39 -54.08
C GLU A 315 -24.56 89.53 -54.02
N VAL A 316 -23.29 89.25 -53.69
CA VAL A 316 -22.23 90.28 -53.69
C VAL A 316 -22.04 90.88 -55.09
N SER A 317 -22.13 90.07 -56.15
CA SER A 317 -22.09 90.58 -57.53
C SER A 317 -23.32 91.41 -57.91
N SER A 318 -24.49 91.09 -57.36
CA SER A 318 -25.75 91.79 -57.65
C SER A 318 -25.82 93.16 -56.97
N ILE A 319 -25.16 93.31 -55.82
CA ILE A 319 -25.04 94.57 -55.09
C ILE A 319 -24.19 95.60 -55.87
N HIS A 320 -23.35 95.16 -56.84
CA HIS A 320 -22.55 96.09 -57.65
C HIS A 320 -22.28 95.62 -59.08
N ASN A 321 -22.78 96.38 -60.07
CA ASN A 321 -22.44 96.17 -61.47
C ASN A 321 -20.99 96.63 -61.74
N CYS A 322 -20.02 95.72 -61.61
CA CYS A 322 -18.58 95.98 -61.75
C CYS A 322 -18.12 96.21 -63.21
N THR A 323 -18.95 96.79 -64.05
CA THR A 323 -18.56 97.27 -65.38
C THR A 323 -17.91 98.66 -65.25
N ASN A 324 -16.58 98.69 -65.02
CA ASN A 324 -15.72 99.88 -64.93
C ASN A 324 -15.67 100.69 -63.61
N SER A 325 -15.61 100.06 -62.43
CA SER A 325 -15.38 100.77 -61.15
C SER A 325 -13.98 100.49 -60.54
N ARG A 326 -13.35 101.50 -59.91
CA ARG A 326 -12.08 101.36 -59.16
C ARG A 326 -12.25 100.92 -57.69
N LYS A 327 -13.47 100.54 -57.29
CA LYS A 327 -13.80 100.19 -55.91
C LYS A 327 -13.11 98.90 -55.47
N LYS A 328 -12.72 98.82 -54.20
CA LYS A 328 -11.99 97.65 -53.66
C LYS A 328 -12.82 96.39 -53.73
N ILE A 329 -14.15 96.48 -53.59
CA ILE A 329 -15.04 95.32 -53.72
C ILE A 329 -14.98 94.66 -55.11
N CYS A 330 -14.75 95.45 -56.17
CA CYS A 330 -14.61 94.93 -57.54
C CYS A 330 -13.18 94.41 -57.84
N GLN A 331 -12.25 94.54 -56.90
CA GLN A 331 -10.88 93.99 -56.99
C GLN A 331 -10.74 92.66 -56.23
N LEU A 332 -11.77 92.22 -55.52
CA LEU A 332 -11.78 90.94 -54.83
C LEU A 332 -11.85 89.80 -55.83
N ASP A 333 -10.90 88.86 -55.72
CA ASP A 333 -10.89 87.65 -56.53
C ASP A 333 -11.82 86.60 -55.90
N PHE A 334 -13.03 86.52 -56.45
CA PHE A 334 -14.05 85.57 -56.01
C PHE A 334 -13.67 84.10 -56.23
N LYS A 335 -12.60 83.78 -56.99
CA LYS A 335 -12.28 82.40 -57.43
C LYS A 335 -11.42 81.58 -56.48
N LYS A 336 -10.94 82.12 -55.35
CA LYS A 336 -10.01 81.42 -54.45
C LYS A 336 -10.66 80.85 -53.19
N LEU A 337 -11.62 79.94 -53.34
CA LEU A 337 -12.14 79.13 -52.24
C LEU A 337 -11.81 77.65 -52.47
N PRO A 338 -11.02 76.99 -51.57
CA PRO A 338 -10.61 75.59 -51.74
C PRO A 338 -11.78 74.60 -51.79
N LEU A 339 -12.94 74.99 -51.30
CA LEU A 339 -14.17 74.19 -51.36
C LEU A 339 -14.61 73.81 -52.78
N GLU A 340 -14.25 74.59 -53.80
CA GLU A 340 -14.52 74.21 -55.20
C GLU A 340 -13.66 73.01 -55.66
N THR A 341 -12.53 72.75 -54.99
CA THR A 341 -11.60 71.65 -55.31
C THR A 341 -11.87 70.36 -54.52
N ILE A 342 -12.78 70.38 -53.54
CA ILE A 342 -13.10 69.18 -52.76
C ILE A 342 -14.05 68.30 -53.57
N ASN A 343 -13.50 67.28 -54.22
CA ASN A 343 -14.27 66.22 -54.87
C ASN A 343 -14.46 65.04 -53.88
N LEU A 344 -15.60 64.99 -53.18
CA LEU A 344 -15.91 63.90 -52.26
C LEU A 344 -16.37 62.62 -52.95
N ASP A 345 -16.74 62.68 -54.23
CA ASP A 345 -17.21 61.51 -54.97
C ASP A 345 -16.04 60.52 -55.18
N GLU A 346 -14.82 61.02 -55.37
CA GLU A 346 -13.60 60.18 -55.47
C GLU A 346 -13.24 59.50 -54.14
N ALA A 347 -13.39 60.21 -53.01
CA ALA A 347 -13.18 59.63 -51.69
C ALA A 347 -14.25 58.60 -51.34
N TYR A 348 -15.50 58.84 -51.76
CA TYR A 348 -16.62 57.90 -51.62
C TYR A 348 -16.38 56.63 -52.44
N ASP A 349 -16.04 56.76 -53.73
CA ASP A 349 -15.77 55.63 -54.62
C ASP A 349 -14.59 54.79 -54.12
N HIS A 350 -13.56 55.44 -53.57
CA HIS A 350 -12.41 54.76 -52.98
C HIS A 350 -12.78 53.95 -51.74
N VAL A 351 -13.52 54.54 -50.79
CA VAL A 351 -14.00 53.82 -49.60
C VAL A 351 -14.90 52.66 -49.99
N HIS A 352 -15.83 52.87 -50.93
CA HIS A 352 -16.72 51.82 -51.42
C HIS A 352 -15.94 50.69 -52.13
N SER A 353 -14.92 51.04 -52.92
CA SER A 353 -14.03 50.08 -53.58
C SER A 353 -13.26 49.20 -52.57
N GLU A 354 -12.71 49.79 -51.51
CA GLU A 354 -12.03 49.04 -50.45
C GLU A 354 -12.98 48.08 -49.72
N PHE A 355 -14.23 48.49 -49.43
CA PHE A 355 -15.24 47.58 -48.88
C PHE A 355 -15.63 46.46 -49.85
N GLN A 356 -15.77 46.75 -51.13
CA GLN A 356 -16.09 45.74 -52.14
C GLN A 356 -14.93 44.74 -52.34
N LYS A 357 -13.67 45.15 -52.14
CA LYS A 357 -12.52 44.24 -52.13
C LYS A 357 -12.57 43.28 -50.94
N LEU A 358 -12.99 43.75 -49.76
CA LEU A 358 -13.21 42.87 -48.60
C LEU A 358 -14.29 41.83 -48.93
N LEU A 359 -15.46 42.26 -49.40
CA LEU A 359 -16.61 41.36 -49.67
C LEU A 359 -16.37 40.34 -50.78
N LYS A 360 -15.48 40.64 -51.75
CA LYS A 360 -15.15 39.73 -52.87
C LYS A 360 -14.30 38.52 -52.46
N ASN A 361 -13.65 38.55 -51.29
CA ASN A 361 -12.91 37.39 -50.81
C ASN A 361 -13.90 36.33 -50.32
N ASN A 362 -13.74 35.07 -50.74
CA ASN A 362 -14.78 34.05 -50.62
C ASN A 362 -14.89 33.47 -49.18
N PHE A 363 -15.59 34.18 -48.27
CA PHE A 363 -15.73 33.83 -46.84
C PHE A 363 -16.38 32.48 -46.54
N GLU A 364 -17.16 31.95 -47.49
CA GLU A 364 -17.79 30.64 -47.38
C GLU A 364 -16.75 29.51 -47.32
N GLU A 365 -15.60 29.71 -47.98
CA GLU A 365 -14.55 28.69 -48.06
C GLU A 365 -13.79 28.54 -46.73
N LEU A 366 -13.55 29.63 -46.01
CA LEU A 366 -12.94 29.59 -44.67
C LEU A 366 -13.88 28.94 -43.65
N THR A 367 -15.17 29.29 -43.70
CA THR A 367 -16.21 28.70 -42.84
C THR A 367 -16.28 27.19 -43.06
N SER A 368 -16.26 26.75 -44.32
CA SER A 368 -16.25 25.34 -44.68
C SER A 368 -15.00 24.60 -44.18
N VAL A 369 -13.82 25.19 -44.28
CA VAL A 369 -12.57 24.57 -43.76
C VAL A 369 -12.64 24.43 -42.23
N ILE A 370 -13.18 25.42 -41.52
CA ILE A 370 -13.33 25.40 -40.06
C ILE A 370 -14.34 24.33 -39.62
N ASP A 371 -15.50 24.27 -40.25
CA ASP A 371 -16.51 23.25 -39.95
C ASP A 371 -15.98 21.84 -40.22
N GLN A 372 -15.15 21.68 -41.26
CA GLN A 372 -14.50 20.42 -41.57
C GLN A 372 -13.42 20.01 -40.56
N ILE A 373 -12.69 20.98 -39.98
CA ILE A 373 -11.75 20.75 -38.87
C ILE A 373 -12.53 20.39 -37.60
N GLN A 374 -13.58 21.15 -37.25
CA GLN A 374 -14.41 20.93 -36.06
C GLN A 374 -15.11 19.57 -36.07
N ASN A 375 -15.54 19.10 -37.24
CA ASN A 375 -16.16 17.78 -37.42
C ASN A 375 -15.18 16.63 -37.67
N ASN A 376 -13.86 16.88 -37.59
CA ASN A 376 -12.79 15.91 -37.87
C ASN A 376 -12.87 15.24 -39.26
N THR A 377 -13.61 15.85 -40.19
CA THR A 377 -13.94 15.26 -41.51
C THR A 377 -12.72 15.21 -42.41
N ILE A 378 -11.89 16.27 -42.41
CA ILE A 378 -10.63 16.31 -43.18
C ILE A 378 -9.68 15.22 -42.68
N LEU A 379 -9.54 15.09 -41.36
CA LEU A 379 -8.67 14.10 -40.74
C LEU A 379 -9.14 12.67 -41.06
N ARG A 380 -10.44 12.40 -40.94
CA ARG A 380 -11.06 11.12 -41.33
C ARG A 380 -10.83 10.81 -42.81
N ASN A 381 -11.12 11.75 -43.70
CA ASN A 381 -10.99 11.55 -45.14
C ASN A 381 -9.53 11.32 -45.56
N LYS A 382 -8.58 12.05 -44.96
CA LYS A 382 -7.15 11.87 -45.26
C LYS A 382 -6.61 10.54 -44.71
N ILE A 383 -7.02 10.14 -43.51
CA ILE A 383 -6.70 8.82 -42.94
C ILE A 383 -7.36 7.69 -43.74
N GLU A 384 -8.55 7.91 -44.28
CA GLU A 384 -9.23 6.99 -45.20
C GLU A 384 -8.43 6.83 -46.50
N GLN A 385 -7.97 7.94 -47.08
CA GLN A 385 -7.18 7.97 -48.31
C GLN A 385 -5.78 7.36 -48.13
N GLU A 386 -5.15 7.55 -46.97
CA GLU A 386 -3.82 7.03 -46.64
C GLU A 386 -3.89 5.72 -45.81
N SER A 387 -5.06 5.07 -45.76
CA SER A 387 -5.33 3.88 -44.97
C SER A 387 -4.30 2.75 -45.22
N GLU A 388 -3.91 2.52 -46.47
CA GLU A 388 -2.87 1.53 -46.80
C GLU A 388 -1.47 1.94 -46.31
N SER A 389 -1.12 3.22 -46.46
CA SER A 389 0.13 3.78 -45.93
C SER A 389 0.16 3.68 -44.40
N LEU A 390 -0.96 3.95 -43.73
CA LEU A 390 -1.12 3.87 -42.28
C LEU A 390 -1.07 2.41 -41.79
N LYS A 391 -1.66 1.47 -42.53
CA LYS A 391 -1.55 0.03 -42.26
C LYS A 391 -0.12 -0.45 -42.37
N LYS A 392 0.57 -0.03 -43.44
CA LYS A 392 1.98 -0.32 -43.64
C LYS A 392 2.85 0.32 -42.55
N PHE A 393 2.56 1.55 -42.15
CA PHE A 393 3.25 2.25 -41.06
C PHE A 393 3.02 1.60 -39.70
N ALA A 394 1.80 1.21 -39.37
CA ALA A 394 1.50 0.52 -38.12
C ALA A 394 2.22 -0.84 -38.07
N ASN A 395 2.25 -1.58 -39.18
CA ASN A 395 3.06 -2.80 -39.31
C ASN A 395 4.58 -2.55 -39.21
N GLU A 396 5.08 -1.47 -39.81
CA GLU A 396 6.50 -1.07 -39.78
C GLU A 396 6.91 -0.51 -38.39
N THR A 397 6.02 0.19 -37.70
CA THR A 397 6.19 0.69 -36.33
C THR A 397 6.26 -0.48 -35.36
N MET A 398 5.36 -1.46 -35.47
CA MET A 398 5.41 -2.67 -34.63
C MET A 398 6.63 -3.55 -34.90
N SER A 399 7.11 -3.60 -36.15
CA SER A 399 8.32 -4.36 -36.47
C SER A 399 9.61 -3.67 -36.02
N GLY A 400 9.65 -2.33 -35.98
CA GLY A 400 10.68 -1.55 -35.29
C GLY A 400 10.68 -1.75 -33.77
N ASP A 401 9.53 -2.09 -33.21
CA ASP A 401 9.29 -2.24 -31.76
C ASP A 401 9.39 -3.68 -31.21
N LYS A 402 10.06 -4.57 -31.95
CA LYS A 402 10.63 -5.79 -31.35
C LYS A 402 11.39 -5.45 -30.07
N LYS A 403 12.05 -4.30 -30.00
CA LYS A 403 12.89 -3.91 -28.86
C LYS A 403 12.10 -3.58 -27.58
N GLY A 404 10.92 -2.95 -27.63
CA GLY A 404 10.14 -2.66 -26.42
C GLY A 404 9.48 -3.89 -25.82
N LEU A 405 8.92 -4.71 -26.70
CA LEU A 405 8.38 -6.02 -26.34
C LEU A 405 9.49 -6.96 -25.81
N GLU A 406 10.66 -6.96 -26.47
CA GLU A 406 11.83 -7.71 -26.03
C GLU A 406 12.37 -7.17 -24.69
N LYS A 407 12.25 -5.87 -24.38
CA LYS A 407 12.64 -5.33 -23.07
C LYS A 407 11.71 -5.77 -21.94
N ILE A 408 10.39 -5.82 -22.17
CA ILE A 408 9.44 -6.39 -21.20
C ILE A 408 9.78 -7.87 -20.99
N LYS A 409 9.93 -8.61 -22.08
CA LYS A 409 10.34 -10.02 -22.07
C LYS A 409 11.65 -10.23 -21.32
N GLN A 410 12.68 -9.42 -21.56
CA GLN A 410 13.97 -9.49 -20.87
C GLN A 410 13.84 -9.20 -19.37
N LYS A 411 13.06 -8.19 -18.97
CA LYS A 411 12.83 -7.89 -17.55
C LYS A 411 12.03 -8.99 -16.86
N VAL A 412 10.98 -9.52 -17.48
CA VAL A 412 10.22 -10.66 -16.94
C VAL A 412 11.13 -11.89 -16.83
N LYS A 413 11.90 -12.22 -17.89
CA LYS A 413 12.89 -13.31 -17.88
C LYS A 413 13.95 -13.13 -16.80
N PHE A 414 14.41 -11.92 -16.55
CA PHE A 414 15.35 -11.63 -15.47
C PHE A 414 14.80 -12.03 -14.09
N TYR A 415 13.53 -11.70 -13.80
CA TYR A 415 12.90 -12.09 -12.54
C TYR A 415 12.59 -13.60 -12.49
N THR A 416 12.09 -14.20 -13.57
CA THR A 416 11.82 -15.65 -13.61
C THR A 416 13.11 -16.48 -13.51
N ASP A 417 14.23 -16.02 -14.09
CA ASP A 417 15.56 -16.63 -13.93
C ASP A 417 16.08 -16.52 -12.49
N LYS A 418 15.89 -15.36 -11.84
CA LYS A 418 16.20 -15.20 -10.41
C LYS A 418 15.37 -16.15 -9.55
N ILE A 419 14.06 -16.24 -9.81
CA ILE A 419 13.15 -17.18 -9.11
C ILE A 419 13.59 -18.63 -9.34
N ARG A 420 13.94 -19.01 -10.58
CA ARG A 420 14.42 -20.36 -10.91
C ARG A 420 15.72 -20.69 -10.18
N THR A 421 16.67 -19.75 -10.17
CA THR A 421 17.94 -19.91 -9.47
C THR A 421 17.74 -20.08 -7.96
N PHE A 422 16.88 -19.24 -7.36
CA PHE A 422 16.49 -19.35 -5.95
C PHE A 422 15.77 -20.67 -5.66
N THR A 423 14.88 -21.09 -6.56
CA THR A 423 14.11 -22.33 -6.44
C THR A 423 15.04 -23.55 -6.40
N VAL A 424 15.96 -23.66 -7.36
CA VAL A 424 16.89 -24.79 -7.43
C VAL A 424 17.84 -24.80 -6.23
N ARG A 425 18.42 -23.64 -5.90
CA ARG A 425 19.36 -23.51 -4.77
C ARG A 425 18.66 -23.76 -3.44
N GLY A 426 17.57 -23.04 -3.17
CA GLY A 426 16.80 -23.13 -1.94
C GLY A 426 16.23 -24.53 -1.73
N LYS A 427 15.71 -25.18 -2.78
CA LYS A 427 15.25 -26.57 -2.67
C LYS A 427 16.37 -27.53 -2.32
N SER A 428 17.56 -27.34 -2.89
CA SER A 428 18.73 -28.17 -2.58
C SER A 428 19.20 -27.97 -1.14
N GLU A 429 19.35 -26.73 -0.70
CA GLU A 429 19.78 -26.36 0.65
C GLU A 429 18.78 -26.86 1.70
N VAL A 430 17.48 -26.64 1.47
CA VAL A 430 16.43 -27.11 2.38
C VAL A 430 16.38 -28.64 2.43
N LYS A 431 16.54 -29.33 1.30
CA LYS A 431 16.64 -30.80 1.31
C LYS A 431 17.87 -31.30 2.07
N GLN A 432 19.00 -30.62 1.94
CA GLN A 432 20.20 -30.95 2.71
C GLN A 432 19.95 -30.76 4.21
N VAL A 433 19.40 -29.62 4.62
CA VAL A 433 19.03 -29.36 6.02
C VAL A 433 18.04 -30.41 6.53
N PHE A 434 17.04 -30.79 5.73
CA PHE A 434 16.08 -31.83 6.12
C PHE A 434 16.70 -33.22 6.25
N ALA A 435 17.63 -33.58 5.37
CA ALA A 435 18.36 -34.85 5.44
C ALA A 435 19.28 -34.91 6.67
N GLU A 436 19.93 -33.79 7.01
CA GLU A 436 20.70 -33.67 8.26
C GLU A 436 19.76 -33.76 9.47
N THR A 437 18.62 -33.08 9.43
CA THR A 437 17.65 -33.03 10.54
C THR A 437 16.87 -34.33 10.73
N ASP A 438 16.70 -35.17 9.69
CA ASP A 438 16.06 -36.49 9.80
C ASP A 438 16.77 -37.39 10.83
N GLY A 439 18.11 -37.31 10.88
CA GLY A 439 18.90 -38.00 11.91
C GLY A 439 18.66 -37.49 13.33
N TYR A 440 18.26 -36.21 13.48
CA TYR A 440 18.04 -35.55 14.76
C TYR A 440 16.59 -35.66 15.27
N GLU A 441 15.62 -36.00 14.43
CA GLU A 441 14.21 -36.03 14.83
C GLU A 441 13.93 -37.08 15.91
N ILE A 442 14.59 -38.23 15.85
CA ILE A 442 14.51 -39.24 16.92
C ILE A 442 15.02 -38.68 18.26
N TYR A 443 16.10 -37.89 18.24
CA TYR A 443 16.64 -37.27 19.44
C TYR A 443 15.72 -36.16 19.96
N ARG A 444 15.16 -35.32 19.08
CA ARG A 444 14.16 -34.31 19.45
C ARG A 444 13.00 -34.96 20.18
N TYR A 445 12.41 -36.01 19.60
CA TYR A 445 11.28 -36.72 20.16
C TYR A 445 11.57 -37.26 21.56
N TRP A 446 12.70 -37.97 21.73
CA TRP A 446 13.07 -38.55 23.02
C TRP A 446 13.52 -37.53 24.06
N ILE A 447 14.13 -36.41 23.67
CA ILE A 447 14.47 -35.31 24.58
C ILE A 447 13.19 -34.66 25.12
N MET A 448 12.25 -34.31 24.24
CA MET A 448 10.98 -33.70 24.63
C MET A 448 10.11 -34.66 25.47
N PHE A 449 10.08 -35.94 25.09
CA PHE A 449 9.45 -36.98 25.89
C PHE A 449 10.13 -37.14 27.25
N GLY A 450 11.46 -37.11 27.30
CA GLY A 450 12.25 -37.18 28.54
C GLY A 450 11.95 -36.03 29.49
N ILE A 451 11.79 -34.81 28.97
CA ILE A 451 11.38 -33.62 29.74
C ILE A 451 9.98 -33.82 30.34
N ALA A 452 9.01 -34.28 29.54
CA ALA A 452 7.66 -34.57 30.04
C ALA A 452 7.67 -35.71 31.08
N ALA A 453 8.45 -36.76 30.83
CA ALA A 453 8.61 -37.90 31.74
C ALA A 453 9.25 -37.50 33.08
N ALA A 454 10.20 -36.56 33.08
CA ALA A 454 10.80 -36.03 34.30
C ALA A 454 9.76 -35.40 35.23
N ILE A 455 8.67 -34.84 34.72
CA ILE A 455 7.58 -34.29 35.55
C ILE A 455 6.56 -35.38 35.90
N LEU A 456 6.35 -36.35 35.00
CA LEU A 456 5.43 -37.47 35.23
C LEU A 456 5.88 -38.36 36.39
N VAL A 457 7.18 -38.65 36.52
CA VAL A 457 7.73 -39.50 37.60
C VAL A 457 7.32 -39.05 39.00
N PRO A 458 7.56 -37.79 39.43
CA PRO A 458 7.10 -37.32 40.73
C PRO A 458 5.57 -37.25 40.84
N VAL A 459 4.83 -37.01 39.76
CA VAL A 459 3.35 -37.07 39.76
C VAL A 459 2.84 -38.49 40.04
N ILE A 460 3.51 -39.53 39.53
CA ILE A 460 3.21 -40.92 39.87
C ILE A 460 3.46 -41.17 41.35
N PHE A 461 4.60 -40.70 41.90
CA PHE A 461 4.88 -40.81 43.33
C PHE A 461 3.86 -40.06 44.21
N LEU A 462 3.39 -38.87 43.79
CA LEU A 462 2.32 -38.16 44.47
C LEU A 462 1.01 -38.95 44.47
N SER A 463 0.67 -39.55 43.33
CA SER A 463 -0.55 -40.35 43.16
C SER A 463 -0.52 -41.61 44.01
N LEU A 464 0.60 -42.35 43.99
CA LEU A 464 0.84 -43.50 44.87
C LEU A 464 0.82 -43.08 46.35
N GLY A 465 1.44 -41.95 46.67
CA GLY A 465 1.46 -41.35 48.00
C GLY A 465 0.05 -41.04 48.53
N LEU A 466 -0.81 -40.46 47.68
CA LEU A 466 -2.20 -40.17 47.99
C LEU A 466 -3.02 -41.45 48.19
N VAL A 467 -2.87 -42.44 47.30
CA VAL A 467 -3.65 -43.69 47.35
C VAL A 467 -3.26 -44.54 48.56
N CYS A 468 -1.97 -44.82 48.75
CA CYS A 468 -1.46 -45.58 49.89
C CYS A 468 -1.68 -44.83 51.21
N GLY A 469 -1.46 -43.52 51.22
CA GLY A 469 -1.69 -42.67 52.38
C GLY A 469 -3.15 -42.65 52.83
N CYS A 470 -4.10 -42.46 51.90
CA CYS A 470 -5.53 -42.43 52.22
C CYS A 470 -6.09 -43.81 52.59
N SER A 471 -5.66 -44.86 51.88
CA SER A 471 -6.18 -46.23 52.09
C SER A 471 -5.59 -46.90 53.33
N GLY A 472 -4.34 -46.56 53.68
CA GLY A 472 -3.65 -47.12 54.84
C GLY A 472 -3.83 -46.34 56.13
N TYR A 473 -4.37 -45.11 56.09
CA TYR A 473 -4.50 -44.27 57.28
C TYR A 473 -5.74 -44.62 58.11
N GLU A 474 -5.51 -44.93 59.39
CA GLU A 474 -6.57 -45.19 60.38
C GLU A 474 -6.55 -44.09 61.45
N LYS A 475 -7.71 -43.44 61.67
CA LYS A 475 -7.85 -42.28 62.57
C LYS A 475 -7.56 -42.62 64.03
N GLU A 476 -7.87 -43.84 64.45
CA GLU A 476 -7.79 -44.28 65.85
C GLU A 476 -6.43 -44.93 66.19
N ARG A 477 -5.55 -45.15 65.20
CA ARG A 477 -4.21 -45.69 65.46
C ARG A 477 -3.23 -44.61 65.91
N HIS A 478 -2.45 -44.93 66.93
CA HIS A 478 -1.34 -44.09 67.39
C HIS A 478 -0.31 -43.82 66.28
N PRO A 479 0.36 -42.65 66.25
CA PRO A 479 1.34 -42.30 65.21
C PRO A 479 2.51 -43.28 65.09
N THR A 480 2.88 -43.96 66.19
CA THR A 480 3.94 -44.98 66.24
C THR A 480 3.52 -46.34 65.68
N LYS A 481 2.21 -46.61 65.60
CA LYS A 481 1.63 -47.89 65.12
C LYS A 481 0.90 -47.78 63.78
N ARG A 482 1.17 -46.73 62.99
CA ARG A 482 0.58 -46.54 61.65
C ARG A 482 0.87 -47.72 60.74
N SER A 483 -0.07 -48.05 59.84
CA SER A 483 0.08 -49.18 58.92
C SER A 483 1.27 -49.00 57.97
N THR A 484 1.81 -50.11 57.46
CA THR A 484 2.90 -50.08 56.48
C THR A 484 2.49 -49.36 55.19
N SER A 485 1.22 -49.49 54.78
CA SER A 485 0.66 -48.80 53.61
C SER A 485 0.61 -47.28 53.81
N SER A 486 0.20 -46.79 54.99
CA SER A 486 0.23 -45.36 55.30
C SER A 486 1.67 -44.82 55.30
N ASN A 487 2.60 -45.56 55.93
CA ASN A 487 4.00 -45.16 55.96
C ASN A 487 4.62 -45.08 54.55
N CYS A 488 4.32 -46.06 53.69
CA CYS A 488 4.70 -46.04 52.27
C CYS A 488 4.15 -44.80 51.57
N GLY A 489 2.88 -44.45 51.81
CA GLY A 489 2.28 -43.23 51.26
C GLY A 489 3.02 -41.96 51.65
N GLY A 490 3.41 -41.82 52.93
CA GLY A 490 4.22 -40.71 53.41
C GLY A 490 5.62 -40.65 52.79
N LEU A 491 6.26 -41.80 52.58
CA LEU A 491 7.57 -41.89 51.93
C LEU A 491 7.50 -41.50 50.44
N CYS A 492 6.50 -41.97 49.71
CA CYS A 492 6.29 -41.61 48.30
C CYS A 492 6.09 -40.09 48.11
N LEU A 493 5.32 -39.44 49.00
CA LEU A 493 5.11 -37.99 48.98
C LEU A 493 6.42 -37.21 49.17
N ILE A 494 7.27 -37.64 50.10
CA ILE A 494 8.58 -37.02 50.34
C ILE A 494 9.57 -37.32 49.21
N LEU A 495 9.53 -38.52 48.63
CA LEU A 495 10.35 -38.88 47.47
C LEU A 495 10.03 -37.98 46.27
N ALA A 496 8.74 -37.69 46.03
CA ALA A 496 8.33 -36.73 45.00
C ALA A 496 8.89 -35.32 45.28
N VAL A 497 8.90 -34.88 46.54
CA VAL A 497 9.46 -33.57 46.93
C VAL A 497 10.96 -33.49 46.65
N TYR A 498 11.73 -34.52 47.01
CA TYR A 498 13.16 -34.56 46.70
C TYR A 498 13.40 -34.52 45.19
N TYR A 499 12.61 -35.28 44.43
CA TYR A 499 12.69 -35.29 42.98
C TYR A 499 12.40 -33.90 42.39
N PHE A 500 11.35 -33.21 42.85
CA PHE A 500 11.03 -31.86 42.39
C PHE A 500 12.18 -30.88 42.61
N PHE A 501 12.80 -30.86 43.79
CA PHE A 501 13.95 -29.99 44.03
C PHE A 501 15.15 -30.32 43.13
N LEU A 502 15.34 -31.61 42.79
CA LEU A 502 16.44 -32.06 41.95
C LEU A 502 16.28 -31.63 40.48
N VAL A 503 15.08 -31.77 39.90
CA VAL A 503 14.87 -31.48 38.47
C VAL A 503 14.41 -30.05 38.16
N SER A 504 13.77 -29.35 39.11
CA SER A 504 13.10 -28.08 38.84
C SER A 504 14.01 -26.99 38.27
N SER A 505 15.24 -26.87 38.78
CA SER A 505 16.20 -25.87 38.28
C SER A 505 16.64 -26.16 36.85
N ALA A 506 16.92 -27.43 36.51
CA ALA A 506 17.29 -27.83 35.16
C ALA A 506 16.14 -27.63 34.16
N LEU A 507 14.91 -28.00 34.56
CA LEU A 507 13.71 -27.81 33.74
C LEU A 507 13.38 -26.32 33.54
N MET A 508 13.63 -25.46 34.52
CA MET A 508 13.45 -24.02 34.36
C MET A 508 14.47 -23.43 33.36
N ILE A 509 15.73 -23.87 33.40
CA ILE A 509 16.74 -23.45 32.40
C ILE A 509 16.29 -23.86 30.98
N ALA A 510 15.81 -25.09 30.83
CA ALA A 510 15.24 -25.55 29.55
C ALA A 510 14.04 -24.70 29.11
N THR A 511 13.16 -24.34 30.05
CA THR A 511 12.01 -23.43 29.80
C THR A 511 12.47 -22.07 29.28
N ILE A 512 13.47 -21.46 29.92
CA ILE A 512 14.02 -20.17 29.51
C ILE A 512 14.60 -20.26 28.10
N GLY A 513 15.40 -21.30 27.80
CA GLY A 513 15.98 -21.48 26.47
C GLY A 513 14.93 -21.61 25.37
N LEU A 514 13.90 -22.43 25.60
CA LEU A 514 12.80 -22.60 24.65
C LEU A 514 11.90 -21.35 24.54
N PHE A 515 11.68 -20.63 25.65
CA PHE A 515 10.95 -19.36 25.66
C PHE A 515 11.68 -18.29 24.85
N VAL A 516 12.99 -18.15 25.04
CA VAL A 516 13.81 -17.22 24.27
C VAL A 516 13.76 -17.58 22.79
N LEU A 517 13.88 -18.85 22.43
CA LEU A 517 13.79 -19.28 21.04
C LEU A 517 12.40 -19.04 20.44
N GLY A 518 11.36 -19.63 21.03
CA GLY A 518 10.01 -19.63 20.48
C GLY A 518 9.32 -18.26 20.58
N GLY A 519 9.52 -17.52 21.69
CA GLY A 519 8.91 -16.21 21.89
C GLY A 519 9.46 -15.15 20.93
N ASN A 520 10.76 -15.18 20.65
CA ASN A 520 11.37 -14.31 19.65
C ASN A 520 10.94 -14.69 18.22
N MET A 521 10.90 -15.98 17.89
CA MET A 521 10.40 -16.43 16.58
C MET A 521 8.92 -16.02 16.36
N GLN A 522 8.08 -16.13 17.38
CA GLN A 522 6.69 -15.66 17.30
C GLN A 522 6.62 -14.16 17.03
N THR A 523 7.39 -13.37 17.78
CA THR A 523 7.30 -11.91 17.73
C THR A 523 7.93 -11.32 16.47
N PHE A 524 9.11 -11.78 16.09
CA PHE A 524 9.89 -11.16 15.01
C PHE A 524 9.69 -11.81 13.65
N VAL A 525 9.21 -13.06 13.60
CA VAL A 525 8.98 -13.77 12.33
C VAL A 525 7.48 -13.90 12.09
N CYS A 526 6.75 -14.56 13.00
CA CYS A 526 5.37 -14.95 12.71
C CYS A 526 4.37 -13.81 12.74
N ILE A 527 4.36 -12.95 13.76
CA ILE A 527 3.41 -11.82 13.85
C ILE A 527 3.52 -10.92 12.60
N PRO A 528 4.70 -10.45 12.16
CA PRO A 528 4.83 -9.65 10.94
C PRO A 528 4.37 -10.36 9.66
N LEU A 529 4.53 -11.68 9.57
CA LEU A 529 4.09 -12.46 8.39
C LEU A 529 2.57 -12.60 8.30
N TYR A 530 1.82 -12.34 9.37
CA TYR A 530 0.36 -12.34 9.37
C TYR A 530 -0.27 -10.95 9.30
N GLU A 531 0.53 -9.87 9.39
CA GLU A 531 0.05 -8.50 9.16
C GLU A 531 -0.15 -8.22 7.67
N ASN A 532 -1.32 -7.68 7.29
CA ASN A 532 -1.68 -7.39 5.89
C ASN A 532 -0.72 -6.42 5.18
N GLY A 533 0.08 -5.66 5.93
CA GLY A 533 0.99 -4.66 5.37
C GLY A 533 2.34 -5.23 4.90
N PHE A 534 2.77 -6.40 5.40
CA PHE A 534 4.06 -7.02 5.11
C PHE A 534 5.27 -6.06 5.15
N THR A 535 5.19 -4.96 5.89
CA THR A 535 6.14 -3.83 5.86
C THR A 535 7.53 -4.25 6.31
N VAL A 536 7.61 -5.24 7.21
CA VAL A 536 8.87 -5.84 7.67
C VAL A 536 9.62 -6.52 6.52
N LEU A 537 8.92 -7.11 5.54
CA LEU A 537 9.57 -7.73 4.39
C LEU A 537 10.19 -6.68 3.46
N ASP A 538 9.56 -5.52 3.31
CA ASP A 538 10.11 -4.40 2.55
C ASP A 538 11.38 -3.87 3.21
N GLU A 539 11.35 -3.63 4.52
CA GLU A 539 12.50 -3.15 5.29
C GLU A 539 13.67 -4.15 5.23
N MET A 540 13.37 -5.45 5.34
CA MET A 540 14.38 -6.50 5.17
C MET A 540 14.95 -6.52 3.75
N ASN A 541 14.12 -6.35 2.72
CA ASN A 541 14.56 -6.32 1.34
C ASN A 541 15.47 -5.11 1.06
N ASP A 542 15.11 -3.92 1.54
CA ASP A 542 15.91 -2.69 1.39
C ASP A 542 17.26 -2.82 2.10
N LYS A 543 17.26 -3.39 3.31
CA LYS A 543 18.50 -3.61 4.05
C LYS A 543 19.36 -4.69 3.37
N LEU A 544 18.79 -5.80 2.94
CA LEU A 544 19.53 -6.87 2.26
C LEU A 544 20.08 -6.41 0.91
N ALA A 545 19.33 -5.61 0.16
CA ALA A 545 19.79 -4.99 -1.09
C ALA A 545 21.00 -4.08 -0.87
N SER A 546 21.08 -3.40 0.28
CA SER A 546 22.25 -2.57 0.62
C SER A 546 23.52 -3.38 0.95
N PHE A 547 23.39 -4.68 1.25
CA PHE A 547 24.52 -5.58 1.55
C PHE A 547 24.89 -6.50 0.39
N HIS A 548 23.95 -6.82 -0.48
CA HIS A 548 24.16 -7.81 -1.53
C HIS A 548 23.49 -7.38 -2.84
N ASN A 549 24.29 -7.17 -3.89
CA ASN A 549 23.81 -6.73 -5.22
C ASN A 549 22.98 -7.79 -5.98
N ASN A 550 22.69 -8.95 -5.37
CA ASN A 550 21.99 -10.08 -6.02
C ASN A 550 20.70 -10.45 -5.26
N THR A 551 19.92 -9.48 -4.80
CA THR A 551 18.62 -9.76 -4.19
C THR A 551 17.58 -10.21 -5.23
N LEU A 552 16.69 -11.10 -4.83
CA LEU A 552 15.58 -11.61 -5.67
C LEU A 552 14.66 -10.50 -6.17
N LEU A 553 14.45 -9.47 -5.34
CA LEU A 553 13.48 -8.39 -5.52
C LEU A 553 14.18 -7.01 -5.51
N GLU A 554 15.31 -6.91 -6.20
CA GLU A 554 16.02 -5.64 -6.34
C GLU A 554 15.13 -4.60 -7.04
N GLY A 555 14.84 -3.49 -6.33
CA GLY A 555 13.96 -2.42 -6.84
C GLY A 555 12.46 -2.73 -6.79
N VAL A 556 12.05 -3.82 -6.13
CA VAL A 556 10.64 -4.24 -5.99
C VAL A 556 10.29 -4.33 -4.50
N LYS A 557 9.07 -3.91 -4.13
CA LYS A 557 8.55 -4.05 -2.76
C LYS A 557 7.85 -5.41 -2.58
N PRO A 558 8.38 -6.32 -1.75
CA PRO A 558 7.71 -7.59 -1.46
C PRO A 558 6.25 -7.44 -1.01
N SER A 559 5.93 -6.41 -0.21
CA SER A 559 4.57 -6.17 0.27
C SER A 559 3.58 -5.95 -0.87
N GLN A 560 3.97 -5.12 -1.84
CA GLN A 560 3.17 -4.84 -3.04
C GLN A 560 2.99 -6.11 -3.86
N VAL A 561 4.09 -6.86 -4.11
CA VAL A 561 4.03 -8.11 -4.88
C VAL A 561 3.07 -9.10 -4.22
N LEU A 562 3.19 -9.33 -2.91
CA LEU A 562 2.35 -10.30 -2.21
C LEU A 562 0.88 -9.90 -2.20
N ASN A 563 0.56 -8.62 -1.99
CA ASN A 563 -0.81 -8.12 -2.03
C ASN A 563 -1.42 -8.19 -3.44
N ASP A 564 -0.67 -7.79 -4.47
CA ASP A 564 -1.12 -7.87 -5.86
C ASP A 564 -1.30 -9.32 -6.32
N CYS A 565 -0.44 -10.23 -5.86
CA CYS A 565 -0.58 -11.66 -6.13
C CYS A 565 -1.72 -12.34 -5.36
N GLN A 566 -2.08 -11.83 -4.19
CA GLN A 566 -3.25 -12.29 -3.46
C GLN A 566 -4.55 -11.99 -4.23
N GLU A 567 -4.57 -10.90 -5.00
CA GLU A 567 -5.69 -10.48 -5.86
C GLU A 567 -5.66 -11.08 -7.28
N ASP A 568 -4.78 -12.05 -7.55
CA ASP A 568 -4.58 -12.67 -8.87
C ASP A 568 -4.21 -11.71 -10.01
N LYS A 569 -3.45 -10.66 -9.70
CA LYS A 569 -2.90 -9.78 -10.74
C LYS A 569 -1.78 -10.48 -11.51
N SER A 570 -1.54 -9.98 -12.73
CA SER A 570 -0.34 -10.33 -13.50
C SER A 570 0.93 -9.96 -12.73
N ILE A 571 1.95 -10.82 -12.80
CA ILE A 571 3.28 -10.53 -12.26
C ILE A 571 3.88 -9.22 -12.79
N ILE A 572 3.51 -8.79 -14.01
CA ILE A 572 3.97 -7.54 -14.62
C ILE A 572 3.50 -6.33 -13.81
N TYR A 573 2.28 -6.37 -13.29
CA TYR A 573 1.74 -5.34 -12.40
C TYR A 573 2.30 -5.47 -10.99
N ALA A 574 2.37 -6.69 -10.46
CA ALA A 574 2.80 -6.96 -9.08
C ALA A 574 4.25 -6.49 -8.81
N ILE A 575 5.16 -6.65 -9.78
CA ILE A 575 6.54 -6.17 -9.67
C ILE A 575 6.72 -4.70 -10.09
N GLY A 576 5.64 -4.02 -10.51
CA GLY A 576 5.65 -2.61 -10.88
C GLY A 576 6.28 -2.27 -12.22
N LEU A 577 6.35 -3.21 -13.19
CA LEU A 577 6.83 -2.88 -14.54
C LEU A 577 5.86 -1.95 -15.28
N ILE A 578 4.57 -2.19 -15.09
CA ILE A 578 3.47 -1.38 -15.61
C ILE A 578 2.52 -1.17 -14.44
N ASN A 579 1.90 0.01 -14.34
CA ASN A 579 0.85 0.27 -13.37
C ASN A 579 -0.51 0.13 -14.07
N GLU A 580 -1.36 -0.76 -13.56
CA GLU A 580 -2.71 -1.00 -14.08
C GLU A 580 -3.61 0.24 -14.00
N SER A 581 -3.43 1.05 -12.96
CA SER A 581 -4.25 2.26 -12.70
C SER A 581 -3.83 3.48 -13.51
N ASP A 582 -2.65 3.48 -14.12
CA ASP A 582 -2.12 4.58 -14.92
C ASP A 582 -2.09 4.19 -16.40
N PRO A 583 -3.02 4.68 -17.24
CA PRO A 583 -3.06 4.36 -18.67
C PRO A 583 -1.81 4.84 -19.41
N THR A 584 -1.09 5.83 -18.86
CA THR A 584 0.19 6.33 -19.41
C THR A 584 1.39 5.53 -18.92
N SER A 585 1.24 4.58 -18.00
CA SER A 585 2.37 3.81 -17.43
C SER A 585 3.10 3.00 -18.50
N PHE A 586 2.38 2.43 -19.46
CA PHE A 586 2.98 1.72 -20.59
C PHE A 586 3.80 2.68 -21.46
N GLN A 587 3.25 3.88 -21.74
CA GLN A 587 3.95 4.94 -22.47
C GLN A 587 5.21 5.43 -21.72
N LYS A 588 5.14 5.60 -20.39
CA LYS A 588 6.29 5.97 -19.55
C LYS A 588 7.37 4.90 -19.56
N PHE A 589 6.99 3.63 -19.45
CA PHE A 589 7.93 2.50 -19.54
C PHE A 589 8.68 2.52 -20.88
N LEU A 590 7.96 2.75 -21.99
CA LEU A 590 8.55 2.81 -23.32
C LEU A 590 9.42 4.05 -23.53
N LYS A 591 8.97 5.22 -23.06
CA LYS A 591 9.72 6.49 -23.15
C LYS A 591 11.05 6.43 -22.41
N ASN A 592 11.07 5.81 -21.23
CA ASN A 592 12.28 5.62 -20.45
C ASN A 592 13.24 4.59 -21.05
N SER A 593 12.79 3.80 -22.03
CA SER A 593 13.54 2.69 -22.60
C SER A 593 14.29 3.04 -23.90
N GLU A 594 14.57 4.32 -24.19
CA GLU A 594 15.33 4.77 -25.39
C GLU A 594 14.69 4.38 -26.75
N LEU A 595 13.50 3.77 -26.78
CA LEU A 595 12.80 3.38 -28.01
C LEU A 595 12.22 4.56 -28.80
N MET A 596 12.12 5.71 -28.13
CA MET A 596 11.61 6.97 -28.67
C MET A 596 12.73 7.88 -29.19
N ASP A 597 13.96 7.36 -29.35
CA ASP A 597 15.06 8.16 -29.88
C ASP A 597 14.73 8.63 -31.31
N ALA A 598 14.69 9.95 -31.49
CA ALA A 598 14.12 10.63 -32.66
C ALA A 598 14.90 10.35 -33.96
N ASN A 599 16.03 9.66 -33.86
CA ASN A 599 17.01 9.53 -34.92
C ASN A 599 16.80 8.30 -35.82
N THR A 600 15.89 7.36 -35.48
CA THR A 600 15.93 6.01 -36.08
C THR A 600 14.80 5.58 -37.01
N ASN A 601 13.84 6.41 -37.46
CA ASN A 601 12.93 5.96 -38.54
C ASN A 601 12.53 7.08 -39.53
N SER A 602 13.36 7.20 -40.55
CA SER A 602 13.23 7.97 -41.79
C SER A 602 12.01 7.58 -42.66
N LYS A 603 11.52 8.54 -43.46
CA LYS A 603 10.45 8.48 -44.50
C LYS A 603 8.99 8.46 -44.06
N ILE A 604 8.62 7.78 -42.98
CA ILE A 604 7.19 7.65 -42.62
C ILE A 604 6.75 8.75 -41.68
N ASP A 605 7.61 9.13 -40.72
CA ASP A 605 7.47 10.38 -39.96
C ASP A 605 7.33 11.58 -40.92
N GLU A 606 8.00 11.53 -42.08
CA GLU A 606 7.91 12.56 -43.11
C GLU A 606 6.57 12.56 -43.85
N LYS A 607 5.98 11.39 -44.15
CA LYS A 607 4.66 11.27 -44.82
C LYS A 607 3.51 11.68 -43.90
N LEU A 608 3.52 11.22 -42.65
CA LEU A 608 2.50 11.59 -41.67
C LEU A 608 2.61 13.08 -41.32
N LYS A 609 3.84 13.58 -41.14
CA LYS A 609 4.13 15.00 -41.03
C LYS A 609 3.67 15.75 -42.28
N LYS A 610 3.85 15.22 -43.49
CA LYS A 610 3.38 15.85 -44.73
C LYS A 610 1.86 15.93 -44.83
N ALA A 611 1.14 14.88 -44.43
CA ALA A 611 -0.33 14.89 -44.40
C ALA A 611 -0.87 15.89 -43.37
N LEU A 612 -0.21 16.02 -42.21
CA LEU A 612 -0.54 17.00 -41.18
C LEU A 612 -0.18 18.42 -41.61
N LEU A 613 0.99 18.61 -42.22
CA LEU A 613 1.44 19.88 -42.80
C LEU A 613 0.53 20.35 -43.92
N GLU A 614 -0.06 19.46 -44.70
CA GLU A 614 -0.97 19.82 -45.80
C GLU A 614 -2.31 20.38 -45.26
N ILE A 615 -2.75 19.91 -44.09
CA ILE A 615 -3.95 20.42 -43.41
C ILE A 615 -3.66 21.80 -42.80
N THR A 616 -2.54 21.96 -42.10
CA THR A 616 -2.16 23.22 -41.47
C THR A 616 -1.72 24.27 -42.49
N SER A 617 -1.07 23.89 -43.59
CA SER A 617 -0.68 24.80 -44.67
C SER A 617 -1.89 25.35 -45.42
N GLY A 618 -2.89 24.51 -45.72
CA GLY A 618 -4.12 24.96 -46.40
C GLY A 618 -4.91 25.97 -45.58
N LEU A 619 -4.88 25.87 -44.25
CA LEU A 619 -5.47 26.87 -43.35
C LEU A 619 -4.60 28.13 -43.27
N ARG A 620 -3.28 27.99 -43.14
CA ARG A 620 -2.33 29.11 -43.07
C ARG A 620 -2.36 29.98 -44.33
N ASP A 621 -2.37 29.38 -45.51
CA ASP A 621 -2.45 30.12 -46.78
C ASP A 621 -3.72 30.97 -46.87
N ARG A 622 -4.83 30.46 -46.34
CA ARG A 622 -6.11 31.19 -46.28
C ARG A 622 -6.05 32.31 -45.26
N LEU A 623 -5.55 32.04 -44.05
CA LEU A 623 -5.36 33.06 -43.00
C LEU A 623 -4.48 34.22 -43.50
N HIS A 624 -3.39 33.93 -44.20
CA HIS A 624 -2.55 34.96 -44.82
C HIS A 624 -3.28 35.79 -45.89
N GLN A 625 -4.10 35.16 -46.73
CA GLN A 625 -4.94 35.91 -47.69
C GLN A 625 -5.90 36.86 -46.97
N PHE A 626 -6.46 36.46 -45.83
CA PHE A 626 -7.33 37.31 -45.01
C PHE A 626 -6.59 38.44 -44.31
N THR A 627 -5.43 38.17 -43.73
CA THR A 627 -4.57 39.21 -43.13
C THR A 627 -4.21 40.29 -44.14
N ASN A 628 -3.95 39.88 -45.40
CA ASN A 628 -3.72 40.82 -46.50
C ASN A 628 -4.97 41.60 -46.88
N ALA A 629 -6.14 40.96 -46.90
CA ALA A 629 -7.42 41.62 -47.19
C ALA A 629 -7.82 42.66 -46.12
N LEU A 630 -7.53 42.38 -44.85
CA LEU A 630 -7.77 43.31 -43.73
C LEU A 630 -6.82 44.51 -43.73
N ASN A 631 -5.93 44.64 -44.71
CA ASN A 631 -4.96 45.73 -44.77
C ASN A 631 -5.56 47.07 -45.23
N LEU A 632 -6.36 47.67 -44.35
CA LEU A 632 -7.10 48.90 -44.58
C LEU A 632 -6.31 50.17 -44.23
N GLN A 633 -5.00 50.18 -44.45
CA GLN A 633 -4.12 51.29 -44.09
C GLN A 633 -4.57 52.62 -44.73
N GLU A 634 -5.12 52.56 -45.94
CA GLU A 634 -5.61 53.73 -46.65
C GLU A 634 -6.82 54.39 -45.96
N LEU A 635 -7.69 53.62 -45.28
CA LEU A 635 -8.84 54.16 -44.53
C LEU A 635 -8.41 55.03 -43.35
N LYS A 636 -7.23 54.78 -42.78
CA LYS A 636 -6.65 55.58 -41.69
C LYS A 636 -6.18 56.96 -42.16
N GLU A 637 -5.76 57.10 -43.42
CA GLU A 637 -5.20 58.35 -43.95
C GLU A 637 -6.28 59.33 -44.44
N ILE A 638 -7.44 58.82 -44.87
CA ILE A 638 -8.54 59.62 -45.42
C ILE A 638 -9.04 60.69 -44.42
N PRO A 639 -9.31 60.38 -43.14
CA PRO A 639 -9.74 61.37 -42.17
C PRO A 639 -8.78 62.54 -42.00
N ALA A 640 -7.48 62.26 -41.93
CA ALA A 640 -6.46 63.28 -41.74
C ALA A 640 -6.42 64.27 -42.92
N ARG A 641 -6.49 63.74 -44.15
CA ARG A 641 -6.52 64.56 -45.38
C ARG A 641 -7.77 65.43 -45.47
N LEU A 642 -8.94 64.87 -45.15
CA LEU A 642 -10.20 65.63 -45.18
C LEU A 642 -10.25 66.70 -44.08
N GLN A 643 -9.71 66.41 -42.90
CA GLN A 643 -9.64 67.36 -41.79
C GLN A 643 -8.72 68.55 -42.12
N GLU A 644 -7.60 68.30 -42.78
CA GLU A 644 -6.68 69.35 -43.27
C GLU A 644 -7.36 70.24 -44.32
N LEU A 645 -8.04 69.64 -45.29
CA LEU A 645 -8.81 70.35 -46.33
C LEU A 645 -9.92 71.22 -45.74
N LEU A 646 -10.64 70.72 -44.72
CA LEU A 646 -11.71 71.47 -44.06
C LEU A 646 -11.15 72.66 -43.26
N THR A 647 -10.03 72.47 -42.58
CA THR A 647 -9.34 73.53 -41.82
C THR A 647 -8.84 74.63 -42.75
N SER A 648 -8.22 74.26 -43.87
CA SER A 648 -7.78 75.19 -44.92
C SER A 648 -8.96 75.98 -45.49
N SER A 649 -10.06 75.29 -45.80
CA SER A 649 -11.32 75.89 -46.26
C SER A 649 -11.91 76.88 -45.26
N ARG A 650 -11.89 76.57 -43.96
CA ARG A 650 -12.39 77.45 -42.88
C ARG A 650 -11.61 78.75 -42.79
N ASN A 651 -10.29 78.66 -42.88
CA ASN A 651 -9.41 79.82 -42.85
C ASN A 651 -9.65 80.71 -44.07
N ASN A 652 -9.75 80.12 -45.26
CA ASN A 652 -9.96 80.89 -46.49
C ASN A 652 -11.36 81.54 -46.57
N ILE A 653 -12.41 80.89 -46.06
CA ILE A 653 -13.73 81.53 -45.92
C ILE A 653 -13.64 82.71 -44.94
N THR A 654 -12.96 82.54 -43.81
CA THR A 654 -12.80 83.60 -42.80
C THR A 654 -12.05 84.80 -43.38
N ASP A 655 -10.97 84.56 -44.10
CA ASP A 655 -10.21 85.60 -44.80
C ASP A 655 -11.04 86.27 -45.90
N PHE A 656 -11.84 85.50 -46.65
CA PHE A 656 -12.73 86.03 -47.67
C PHE A 656 -13.80 86.96 -47.07
N ILE A 657 -14.48 86.52 -46.01
CA ILE A 657 -15.49 87.33 -45.31
C ILE A 657 -14.85 88.60 -44.74
N ALA A 658 -13.63 88.50 -44.18
CA ALA A 658 -12.90 89.66 -43.67
C ALA A 658 -12.55 90.66 -44.79
N GLN A 659 -12.12 90.18 -45.95
CA GLN A 659 -11.82 91.00 -47.13
C GLN A 659 -13.08 91.68 -47.69
N VAL A 660 -14.19 90.95 -47.80
CA VAL A 660 -15.49 91.50 -48.24
C VAL A 660 -15.97 92.57 -47.26
N ARG A 661 -15.88 92.32 -45.95
CA ARG A 661 -16.24 93.29 -44.91
C ARG A 661 -15.39 94.56 -44.99
N ALA A 662 -14.07 94.41 -45.11
CA ALA A 662 -13.14 95.53 -45.21
C ALA A 662 -13.41 96.38 -46.47
N ALA A 663 -13.63 95.73 -47.62
CA ALA A 663 -13.97 96.41 -48.86
C ALA A 663 -15.30 97.17 -48.77
N LEU A 664 -16.34 96.56 -48.19
CA LEU A 664 -17.65 97.20 -47.97
C LEU A 664 -17.56 98.41 -47.04
N GLN A 665 -16.77 98.33 -45.97
CA GLN A 665 -16.64 99.38 -44.98
C GLN A 665 -15.87 100.61 -45.51
N GLU A 666 -14.97 100.41 -46.47
CA GLU A 666 -14.20 101.48 -47.12
C GLU A 666 -14.95 102.10 -48.31
N ASP A 667 -15.70 101.29 -49.08
CA ASP A 667 -16.43 101.74 -50.27
C ASP A 667 -17.80 102.43 -49.97
N LEU A 668 -18.34 102.32 -48.74
CA LEU A 668 -19.63 102.89 -48.31
C LEU A 668 -19.46 103.99 -47.23
N SER A 669 -19.43 105.27 -47.64
CA SER A 669 -19.48 106.41 -46.71
C SER A 669 -20.92 106.72 -46.29
N ASP A 670 -21.25 106.38 -45.04
CA ASP A 670 -22.48 106.70 -44.30
C ASP A 670 -23.83 106.23 -44.91
N LYS A 671 -24.53 105.38 -44.13
CA LYS A 671 -25.97 104.99 -44.25
C LYS A 671 -26.39 103.75 -45.07
N HIS A 672 -25.65 102.64 -45.03
CA HIS A 672 -26.14 101.32 -45.49
C HIS A 672 -25.90 100.18 -44.48
N SER A 673 -26.37 100.34 -43.23
CA SER A 673 -26.33 99.30 -42.18
C SER A 673 -26.95 97.97 -42.60
N SER A 674 -27.92 97.99 -43.53
CA SER A 674 -28.61 96.79 -44.02
C SER A 674 -27.72 95.86 -44.85
N ILE A 675 -26.72 96.38 -45.57
CA ILE A 675 -25.80 95.56 -46.39
C ILE A 675 -24.75 94.88 -45.49
N LEU A 676 -24.23 95.61 -44.50
CA LEU A 676 -23.34 95.05 -43.47
C LEU A 676 -24.05 94.00 -42.61
N TYR A 677 -25.34 94.20 -42.32
CA TYR A 677 -26.18 93.19 -41.67
C TYR A 677 -26.31 91.94 -42.55
N LEU A 678 -26.64 92.10 -43.84
CA LEU A 678 -26.75 90.98 -44.78
C LEU A 678 -25.44 90.17 -44.87
N VAL A 679 -24.29 90.82 -45.00
CA VAL A 679 -22.99 90.11 -45.04
C VAL A 679 -22.67 89.40 -43.73
N ASN A 680 -23.01 89.98 -42.58
CA ASN A 680 -22.82 89.32 -41.29
C ASN A 680 -23.79 88.14 -41.09
N ASP A 681 -25.01 88.24 -41.57
CA ASP A 681 -26.02 87.17 -41.54
C ASP A 681 -25.61 86.00 -42.45
N SER A 682 -25.20 86.30 -43.69
CA SER A 682 -24.63 85.31 -44.63
C SER A 682 -23.35 84.66 -44.08
N ALA A 683 -22.48 85.43 -43.40
CA ALA A 683 -21.30 84.91 -42.73
C ALA A 683 -21.65 83.98 -41.57
N ALA A 684 -22.63 84.34 -40.73
CA ALA A 684 -23.11 83.49 -39.65
C ALA A 684 -23.69 82.18 -40.20
N SER A 685 -24.50 82.24 -41.26
CA SER A 685 -25.02 81.07 -41.95
C SER A 685 -23.92 80.17 -42.52
N LEU A 686 -22.86 80.75 -43.11
CA LEU A 686 -21.71 79.96 -43.60
C LEU A 686 -20.97 79.27 -42.44
N TYR A 687 -20.73 79.97 -41.33
CA TYR A 687 -20.09 79.37 -40.16
C TYR A 687 -20.92 78.23 -39.56
N GLU A 688 -22.25 78.37 -39.53
CA GLU A 688 -23.16 77.32 -39.10
C GLU A 688 -23.08 76.09 -40.02
N GLU A 689 -23.10 76.28 -41.34
CA GLU A 689 -22.95 75.19 -42.30
C GLU A 689 -21.56 74.52 -42.25
N MET A 690 -20.51 75.29 -41.99
CA MET A 690 -19.17 74.77 -41.76
C MET A 690 -19.06 73.93 -40.49
N ASN A 691 -19.75 74.33 -39.42
CA ASN A 691 -19.80 73.55 -38.18
C ASN A 691 -20.59 72.26 -38.37
N ALA A 692 -21.73 72.33 -39.07
CA ALA A 692 -22.50 71.14 -39.45
C ALA A 692 -21.69 70.18 -40.34
N LEU A 693 -20.88 70.73 -41.26
CA LEU A 693 -19.96 69.96 -42.09
C LEU A 693 -18.86 69.29 -41.26
N GLN A 694 -18.26 70.01 -40.31
CA GLN A 694 -17.26 69.47 -39.37
C GLN A 694 -17.83 68.32 -38.55
N GLU A 695 -19.05 68.47 -38.05
CA GLU A 695 -19.69 67.43 -37.25
C GLU A 695 -19.90 66.16 -38.08
N LYS A 696 -20.42 66.28 -39.30
CA LYS A 696 -20.59 65.15 -40.22
C LYS A 696 -19.27 64.52 -40.63
N LEU A 697 -18.22 65.33 -40.85
CA LEU A 697 -16.88 64.83 -41.14
C LEU A 697 -16.31 64.04 -39.97
N ASN A 698 -16.49 64.53 -38.74
CA ASN A 698 -16.06 63.82 -37.53
C ASN A 698 -16.78 62.48 -37.38
N ARG A 699 -18.09 62.41 -37.64
CA ARG A 699 -18.85 61.15 -37.62
C ARG A 699 -18.34 60.16 -38.66
N PHE A 700 -18.09 60.62 -39.88
CA PHE A 700 -17.52 59.82 -40.95
C PHE A 700 -16.10 59.32 -40.62
N SER A 701 -15.25 60.22 -40.14
CA SER A 701 -13.88 59.94 -39.66
C SER A 701 -13.86 58.88 -38.57
N ASN A 702 -14.67 59.04 -37.53
CA ASN A 702 -14.76 58.08 -36.43
C ASN A 702 -15.20 56.71 -36.94
N SER A 703 -16.17 56.66 -37.86
CA SER A 703 -16.62 55.38 -38.44
C SER A 703 -15.50 54.66 -39.20
N LEU A 704 -14.65 55.38 -39.94
CA LEU A 704 -13.50 54.78 -40.65
C LEU A 704 -12.41 54.31 -39.68
N LEU A 705 -12.13 55.08 -38.63
CA LEU A 705 -11.16 54.74 -37.59
C LEU A 705 -11.61 53.52 -36.77
N ASP A 706 -12.89 53.44 -36.41
CA ASP A 706 -13.45 52.30 -35.69
C ASP A 706 -13.30 51.00 -36.51
N ILE A 707 -13.62 51.06 -37.81
CA ILE A 707 -13.46 49.92 -38.72
C ILE A 707 -11.99 49.53 -38.88
N TYR A 708 -11.09 50.51 -38.99
CA TYR A 708 -9.65 50.25 -39.03
C TYR A 708 -9.15 49.55 -37.76
N HIS A 709 -9.55 50.04 -36.57
CA HIS A 709 -9.15 49.44 -35.30
C HIS A 709 -9.73 48.05 -35.09
N GLU A 710 -10.99 47.82 -35.48
CA GLU A 710 -11.59 46.48 -35.46
C GLU A 710 -10.84 45.53 -36.41
N ALA A 711 -10.56 45.96 -37.66
CA ALA A 711 -9.78 45.17 -38.62
C ALA A 711 -8.36 44.83 -38.14
N ASP A 712 -7.68 45.78 -37.49
CA ASP A 712 -6.32 45.61 -36.96
C ASP A 712 -6.30 44.63 -35.77
N ASN A 713 -7.29 44.72 -34.87
CA ASN A 713 -7.47 43.76 -33.78
C ASN A 713 -7.71 42.33 -34.31
N TYR A 714 -8.48 42.19 -35.39
CA TYR A 714 -8.69 40.89 -36.03
C TYR A 714 -7.43 40.34 -36.72
N LYS A 715 -6.54 41.19 -37.26
CA LYS A 715 -5.22 40.74 -37.74
C LYS A 715 -4.37 40.15 -36.62
N ASP A 716 -4.37 40.79 -35.44
CA ASP A 716 -3.63 40.26 -34.29
C ASP A 716 -4.18 38.90 -33.84
N LYS A 717 -5.51 38.73 -33.81
CA LYS A 717 -6.14 37.42 -33.55
C LYS A 717 -5.75 36.36 -34.58
N ILE A 718 -5.73 36.70 -35.87
CA ILE A 718 -5.27 35.78 -36.94
C ILE A 718 -3.81 35.39 -36.73
N ARG A 719 -2.94 36.32 -36.34
CA ARG A 719 -1.52 36.05 -36.08
C ARG A 719 -1.31 35.12 -34.88
N ASP A 720 -2.14 35.23 -33.85
CA ASP A 720 -2.11 34.31 -32.70
C ASP A 720 -2.56 32.88 -33.08
N ILE A 721 -3.49 32.76 -34.04
CA ILE A 721 -3.89 31.48 -34.63
C ILE A 721 -2.75 30.89 -35.46
N GLU A 722 -2.10 31.69 -36.31
CA GLU A 722 -0.93 31.26 -37.10
C GLU A 722 0.21 30.74 -36.21
N LYS A 723 0.49 31.43 -35.11
CA LYS A 723 1.50 31.00 -34.12
C LYS A 723 1.12 29.68 -33.44
N SER A 724 -0.17 29.47 -33.16
CA SER A 724 -0.64 28.20 -32.58
C SER A 724 -0.50 27.05 -33.58
N LEU A 725 -0.71 27.30 -34.87
CA LEU A 725 -0.47 26.33 -35.94
C LEU A 725 1.01 25.95 -36.05
N ASP A 726 1.94 26.89 -35.84
CA ASP A 726 3.38 26.59 -35.80
C ASP A 726 3.74 25.66 -34.64
N GLU A 727 3.16 25.87 -33.45
CA GLU A 727 3.38 25.01 -32.29
C GLU A 727 2.84 23.58 -32.52
N VAL A 728 1.70 23.47 -33.21
CA VAL A 728 1.14 22.18 -33.64
C VAL A 728 2.12 21.48 -34.58
N GLU A 729 2.64 22.16 -35.60
CA GLU A 729 3.58 21.57 -36.56
C GLU A 729 4.89 21.08 -35.93
N GLU A 730 5.35 21.73 -34.86
CA GLU A 730 6.58 21.35 -34.14
C GLU A 730 6.37 20.17 -33.17
N LYS A 731 5.28 20.18 -32.39
CA LYS A 731 5.04 19.22 -31.29
C LYS A 731 4.36 17.94 -31.76
N LEU A 732 3.46 18.06 -32.73
CA LEU A 732 2.52 17.00 -33.11
C LEU A 732 3.18 15.70 -33.60
N PRO A 733 4.28 15.70 -34.39
CA PRO A 733 4.93 14.46 -34.82
C PRO A 733 5.44 13.60 -33.66
N LYS A 734 5.96 14.22 -32.60
CA LYS A 734 6.49 13.51 -31.41
C LYS A 734 5.37 12.91 -30.58
N VAL A 735 4.28 13.66 -30.40
CA VAL A 735 3.11 13.23 -29.62
C VAL A 735 2.35 12.12 -30.36
N ILE A 736 2.12 12.29 -31.67
CA ILE A 736 1.43 11.31 -32.50
C ILE A 736 2.20 9.99 -32.55
N LYS A 737 3.53 9.98 -32.63
CA LYS A 737 4.31 8.74 -32.64
C LYS A 737 4.13 7.94 -31.35
N ALA A 738 4.12 8.61 -30.20
CA ALA A 738 3.90 7.97 -28.90
C ALA A 738 2.47 7.46 -28.73
N GLN A 739 1.49 8.22 -29.22
CA GLN A 739 0.07 7.85 -29.13
C GLN A 739 -0.36 6.81 -30.16
N LEU A 740 0.22 6.83 -31.35
CA LEU A 740 0.06 5.78 -32.35
C LEU A 740 0.54 4.44 -31.78
N PHE A 741 1.69 4.43 -31.09
CA PHE A 741 2.17 3.20 -30.45
C PHE A 741 1.17 2.66 -29.42
N TYR A 742 0.59 3.54 -28.61
CA TYR A 742 -0.44 3.18 -27.65
C TYR A 742 -1.71 2.64 -28.35
N ALA A 743 -2.20 3.32 -29.41
CA ALA A 743 -3.36 2.88 -30.18
C ALA A 743 -3.13 1.51 -30.84
N VAL A 744 -1.92 1.27 -31.34
CA VAL A 744 -1.50 -0.02 -31.91
C VAL A 744 -1.45 -1.10 -30.82
N ALA A 745 -0.84 -0.84 -29.67
CA ALA A 745 -0.78 -1.77 -28.53
C ALA A 745 -2.17 -2.11 -27.97
N SER A 746 -3.09 -1.14 -27.97
CA SER A 746 -4.50 -1.35 -27.62
C SER A 746 -5.21 -2.23 -28.68
N SER A 747 -5.06 -1.92 -29.96
CA SER A 747 -5.74 -2.62 -31.06
C SER A 747 -5.29 -4.07 -31.29
N THR A 748 -4.10 -4.42 -30.80
CA THR A 748 -3.52 -5.77 -30.86
C THR A 748 -3.99 -6.69 -29.74
N GLY A 749 -4.72 -6.16 -28.75
CA GLY A 749 -5.06 -6.89 -27.53
C GLY A 749 -3.87 -7.12 -26.60
N TRP A 750 -2.72 -6.48 -26.84
CA TRP A 750 -1.52 -6.64 -26.02
C TRP A 750 -1.76 -6.22 -24.56
N THR A 751 -2.54 -5.16 -24.33
CA THR A 751 -2.93 -4.74 -22.97
C THR A 751 -3.71 -5.82 -22.22
N ASP A 752 -4.59 -6.53 -22.92
CA ASP A 752 -5.36 -7.63 -22.33
C ASP A 752 -4.53 -8.91 -22.20
N MET A 753 -3.54 -9.13 -23.07
CA MET A 753 -2.55 -10.20 -22.89
C MET A 753 -1.71 -9.95 -21.64
N VAL A 754 -1.18 -8.73 -21.46
CA VAL A 754 -0.37 -8.35 -20.29
C VAL A 754 -1.10 -8.63 -18.97
N LYS A 755 -2.41 -8.38 -18.90
CA LYS A 755 -3.23 -8.71 -17.73
C LYS A 755 -3.22 -10.20 -17.35
N ASN A 756 -2.99 -11.08 -18.33
CA ASN A 756 -3.01 -12.53 -18.17
C ASN A 756 -1.60 -13.16 -18.17
N ILE A 757 -0.53 -12.37 -18.30
CA ILE A 757 0.83 -12.91 -18.27
C ILE A 757 1.22 -13.21 -16.82
N GLY A 758 1.48 -14.48 -16.52
CA GLY A 758 2.00 -14.89 -15.23
C GLY A 758 1.14 -14.45 -14.05
N ASN A 759 -0.16 -14.82 -14.06
CA ASN A 759 -1.05 -14.69 -12.90
C ASN A 759 -0.35 -15.20 -11.63
N CYS A 760 -0.14 -14.30 -10.65
CA CYS A 760 0.85 -14.55 -9.62
C CYS A 760 0.27 -15.11 -8.30
N VAL A 761 -0.99 -15.56 -8.28
CA VAL A 761 -1.55 -16.38 -7.18
C VAL A 761 -0.63 -17.51 -6.71
N PRO A 762 0.07 -18.28 -7.58
CA PRO A 762 1.00 -19.31 -7.12
C PRO A 762 2.12 -18.77 -6.21
N VAL A 763 2.57 -17.53 -6.40
CA VAL A 763 3.55 -16.88 -5.51
C VAL A 763 2.95 -16.63 -4.13
N TRP A 764 1.71 -16.15 -4.08
CA TRP A 764 0.97 -15.98 -2.82
C TRP A 764 0.75 -17.32 -2.10
N ILE A 765 0.36 -18.37 -2.83
CA ILE A 765 0.17 -19.70 -2.25
C ILE A 765 1.49 -20.26 -1.70
N ALA A 766 2.58 -20.13 -2.45
CA ALA A 766 3.92 -20.53 -2.02
C ALA A 766 4.33 -19.81 -0.72
N PHE A 767 4.13 -18.48 -0.64
CA PHE A 767 4.37 -17.70 0.57
C PHE A 767 3.50 -18.18 1.74
N ASN A 768 2.21 -18.38 1.50
CA ASN A 768 1.28 -18.78 2.56
C ASN A 768 1.57 -20.18 3.11
N ILE A 769 1.92 -21.14 2.25
CA ILE A 769 2.35 -22.48 2.68
C ILE A 769 3.62 -22.38 3.53
N ALA A 770 4.62 -21.61 3.09
CA ALA A 770 5.85 -21.43 3.85
C ALA A 770 5.58 -20.78 5.23
N ARG A 771 4.76 -19.72 5.26
CA ARG A 771 4.35 -19.04 6.49
C ARG A 771 3.68 -19.99 7.47
N VAL A 772 2.66 -20.73 7.03
CA VAL A 772 1.91 -21.65 7.90
C VAL A 772 2.82 -22.79 8.37
N ALA A 773 3.64 -23.36 7.49
CA ALA A 773 4.56 -24.44 7.85
C ALA A 773 5.57 -24.03 8.95
N VAL A 774 6.10 -22.80 8.90
CA VAL A 774 7.01 -22.29 9.93
C VAL A 774 6.26 -21.90 11.20
N CYS A 775 5.19 -21.12 11.09
CA CYS A 775 4.56 -20.53 12.26
C CYS A 775 3.67 -21.51 13.04
N GLU A 776 2.84 -22.28 12.35
CA GLU A 776 1.87 -23.16 13.02
C GLU A 776 2.46 -24.53 13.37
N PHE A 777 3.42 -25.03 12.58
CA PHE A 777 3.96 -26.40 12.78
C PHE A 777 5.36 -26.45 13.40
N VAL A 778 6.04 -25.31 13.54
CA VAL A 778 7.34 -25.22 14.22
C VAL A 778 7.28 -24.29 15.43
N VAL A 779 6.89 -23.02 15.22
CA VAL A 779 6.94 -22.01 16.28
C VAL A 779 5.86 -22.23 17.34
N ALA A 780 4.60 -22.44 16.94
CA ALA A 780 3.50 -22.66 17.88
C ALA A 780 3.69 -23.90 18.77
N PRO A 781 4.15 -25.07 18.28
CA PRO A 781 4.46 -26.23 19.11
C PRO A 781 5.58 -25.99 20.12
N ILE A 782 6.68 -25.32 19.72
CA ILE A 782 7.76 -24.93 20.65
C ILE A 782 7.19 -24.05 21.75
N ASN A 783 6.34 -23.08 21.37
CA ASN A 783 5.71 -22.17 22.31
C ASN A 783 4.75 -22.86 23.27
N GLY A 784 3.92 -23.77 22.76
CA GLY A 784 3.05 -24.58 23.58
C GLY A 784 3.80 -25.48 24.55
N PHE A 785 4.96 -26.01 24.15
CA PHE A 785 5.76 -26.91 24.98
C PHE A 785 6.40 -26.19 26.17
N TRP A 786 7.12 -25.08 25.96
CA TRP A 786 7.74 -24.35 27.07
C TRP A 786 6.70 -23.72 27.99
N PHE A 787 5.55 -23.28 27.45
CA PHE A 787 4.47 -22.75 28.28
C PHE A 787 3.91 -23.82 29.22
N GLY A 788 3.76 -25.06 28.74
CA GLY A 788 3.36 -26.21 29.57
C GLY A 788 4.39 -26.54 30.64
N LEU A 789 5.68 -26.49 30.28
CA LEU A 789 6.77 -26.69 31.23
C LEU A 789 6.78 -25.60 32.31
N GLY A 790 6.65 -24.34 31.92
CA GLY A 790 6.54 -23.20 32.84
C GLY A 790 5.33 -23.30 33.77
N TRP A 791 4.16 -23.68 33.23
CA TRP A 791 2.95 -23.95 34.02
C TRP A 791 3.22 -25.01 35.10
N ALA A 792 3.80 -26.15 34.71
CA ALA A 792 4.09 -27.23 35.64
C ALA A 792 5.05 -26.78 36.76
N LEU A 793 6.09 -26.01 36.42
CA LEU A 793 7.07 -25.49 37.38
C LEU A 793 6.44 -24.53 38.41
N VAL A 794 5.50 -23.68 37.99
CA VAL A 794 4.76 -22.81 38.92
C VAL A 794 3.92 -23.65 39.90
N VAL A 795 3.25 -24.70 39.41
CA VAL A 795 2.40 -25.58 40.24
C VAL A 795 3.23 -26.48 41.18
N ILE A 796 4.49 -26.78 40.85
CA ILE A 796 5.38 -27.56 41.72
C ILE A 796 5.60 -26.89 43.08
N ILE A 797 5.69 -25.55 43.15
CA ILE A 797 5.92 -24.81 44.41
C ILE A 797 4.87 -25.14 45.48
N PRO A 798 3.55 -24.89 45.26
CA PRO A 798 2.53 -25.25 46.24
C PRO A 798 2.41 -26.76 46.42
N THR A 799 2.69 -27.56 45.39
CA THR A 799 2.68 -29.03 45.47
C THR A 799 3.69 -29.53 46.52
N ILE A 800 4.90 -28.97 46.55
CA ILE A 800 5.92 -29.30 47.55
C ILE A 800 5.40 -29.02 48.97
N LEU A 801 4.81 -27.83 49.18
CA LEU A 801 4.29 -27.43 50.50
C LEU A 801 3.22 -28.39 51.01
N PHE A 802 2.21 -28.69 50.17
CA PHE A 802 1.13 -29.59 50.55
C PHE A 802 1.62 -31.02 50.73
N SER A 803 2.54 -31.50 49.89
CA SER A 803 3.13 -32.83 49.99
C SER A 803 3.91 -33.02 51.30
N VAL A 804 4.78 -32.07 51.67
CA VAL A 804 5.54 -32.12 52.92
C VAL A 804 4.60 -32.12 54.13
N LYS A 805 3.60 -31.24 54.15
CA LYS A 805 2.64 -31.16 55.26
C LYS A 805 1.78 -32.41 55.36
N LEU A 806 1.33 -32.96 54.23
CA LEU A 806 0.48 -34.15 54.21
C LEU A 806 1.26 -35.42 54.61
N SER A 807 2.52 -35.55 54.16
CA SER A 807 3.37 -36.72 54.43
C SER A 807 3.50 -37.02 55.93
N ARG A 808 3.52 -35.96 56.75
CA ARG A 808 3.66 -36.06 58.21
C ARG A 808 2.49 -36.79 58.87
N TYR A 809 1.30 -36.74 58.29
CA TYR A 809 0.13 -37.50 58.76
C TYR A 809 0.15 -38.97 58.36
N TYR A 810 1.00 -39.37 57.41
CA TYR A 810 1.07 -40.73 56.87
C TYR A 810 2.31 -41.51 57.35
N LEU A 811 3.44 -40.82 57.58
CA LEU A 811 4.68 -41.44 58.09
C LEU A 811 4.50 -42.05 59.50
N ARG A 812 5.04 -43.24 59.73
CA ARG A 812 5.10 -43.83 61.09
C ARG A 812 6.16 -43.11 61.92
N MET A 813 5.76 -42.60 63.09
CA MET A 813 6.66 -41.88 64.02
C MET A 813 7.41 -42.87 64.92
N LYS A 814 8.58 -42.50 65.44
CA LYS A 814 9.31 -43.35 66.42
C LYS A 814 8.89 -43.06 67.85
N TYR A 815 8.61 -41.79 68.15
CA TYR A 815 8.24 -41.34 69.48
C TYR A 815 6.88 -40.65 69.44
N ASP A 816 6.16 -40.66 70.56
CA ASP A 816 4.99 -39.81 70.76
C ASP A 816 5.35 -38.64 71.66
N ASP A 817 4.89 -37.43 71.35
CA ASP A 817 5.15 -36.25 72.19
C ASP A 817 4.30 -36.26 73.48
N ASP A 818 3.32 -37.17 73.60
CA ASP A 818 2.46 -37.30 74.79
C ASP A 818 3.03 -38.25 75.88
N SER A 819 4.19 -38.91 75.66
CA SER A 819 4.86 -39.73 76.68
C SER A 819 5.97 -38.98 77.43
N TYR A 820 5.57 -38.04 78.30
CA TYR A 820 6.33 -37.72 79.51
C TYR A 820 5.56 -38.30 80.69
N ILE A 821 5.80 -39.59 80.97
CA ILE A 821 5.41 -40.21 82.23
C ILE A 821 6.68 -40.18 83.10
N PRO A 822 6.73 -39.42 84.21
CA PRO A 822 7.84 -39.51 85.14
C PRO A 822 7.79 -40.85 85.89
N ASP A 823 8.93 -41.54 85.93
CA ASP A 823 9.30 -42.66 86.81
C ASP A 823 8.22 -43.68 87.23
N SER A 824 8.30 -44.87 86.65
CA SER A 824 8.25 -46.12 87.41
C SER A 824 8.95 -47.21 86.62
N GLY A 825 9.89 -47.90 87.27
CA GLY A 825 10.89 -48.78 86.66
C GLY A 825 10.37 -49.99 85.90
N GLU A 826 11.35 -50.70 85.33
CA GLU A 826 11.30 -51.88 84.46
C GLU A 826 11.16 -51.61 82.96
N ALA A 827 12.33 -51.40 82.32
CA ALA A 827 12.49 -51.64 80.90
C ALA A 827 12.64 -53.14 80.65
N VAL A 828 11.61 -53.76 80.05
CA VAL A 828 11.72 -55.06 79.39
C VAL A 828 11.89 -54.80 77.88
N PRO A 829 13.04 -55.13 77.27
CA PRO A 829 13.20 -55.04 75.82
C PRO A 829 12.55 -56.25 75.14
N LEU A 830 11.72 -56.03 74.11
CA LEU A 830 11.23 -57.09 73.23
C LEU A 830 11.95 -57.00 71.87
N GLU A 831 12.92 -57.93 71.73
CA GLU A 831 13.41 -58.63 70.54
C GLU A 831 13.98 -57.83 69.35
N GLU A 832 15.31 -57.85 69.26
CA GLU A 832 16.07 -57.75 68.01
C GLU A 832 16.23 -59.14 67.36
N PRO A 833 16.14 -59.28 66.01
CA PRO A 833 16.72 -60.40 65.31
C PRO A 833 18.23 -60.19 65.12
N GLN A 834 19.02 -61.14 65.64
CA GLN A 834 20.47 -61.24 65.49
C GLN A 834 20.92 -61.29 64.02
N PHE A 835 21.92 -60.47 63.65
CA PHE A 835 22.97 -60.83 62.70
C PHE A 835 24.30 -60.15 63.09
N SER A 836 25.37 -60.92 62.97
CA SER A 836 26.70 -60.84 63.62
C SER A 836 27.62 -59.68 63.19
N PRO A 837 28.76 -59.45 63.89
CA PRO A 837 29.38 -58.14 64.08
C PRO A 837 30.57 -57.86 63.16
N HIS A 838 30.83 -56.58 62.85
CA HIS A 838 32.18 -56.03 62.65
C HIS A 838 32.14 -54.50 62.74
N GLN A 839 32.77 -53.95 63.79
CA GLN A 839 33.75 -52.83 63.76
C GLN A 839 33.77 -52.03 65.07
N ASN A 840 34.84 -52.29 65.83
CA ASN A 840 35.65 -51.38 66.65
C ASN A 840 34.95 -50.25 67.42
N TYR A 841 34.80 -50.49 68.72
CA TYR A 841 34.83 -49.45 69.75
C TYR A 841 36.25 -48.88 69.87
N MET A 842 36.37 -47.55 69.80
CA MET A 842 37.35 -46.82 70.60
C MET A 842 36.57 -45.93 71.57
N VAL A 843 36.58 -46.33 72.83
CA VAL A 843 36.22 -45.52 73.99
C VAL A 843 37.50 -44.82 74.45
N HIS A 844 37.45 -43.50 74.59
CA HIS A 844 38.37 -42.77 75.47
C HIS A 844 37.56 -42.11 76.61
N PRO A 845 38.13 -42.00 77.82
CA PRO A 845 37.37 -41.85 79.05
C PRO A 845 37.07 -40.40 79.43
N SER A 846 36.04 -40.29 80.24
CA SER A 846 35.53 -39.17 81.03
C SER A 846 36.56 -38.17 81.57
N SER A 847 36.18 -36.88 81.56
CA SER A 847 36.40 -36.03 82.74
C SER A 847 35.11 -35.28 83.07
N ASN A 848 34.68 -35.46 84.31
CA ASN A 848 33.56 -34.78 84.96
C ASN A 848 33.89 -33.30 85.14
N HIS A 849 32.92 -32.43 84.88
CA HIS A 849 32.66 -31.31 85.78
C HIS A 849 31.18 -30.96 85.77
N ALA A 850 30.51 -31.36 86.85
CA ALA A 850 29.24 -30.81 87.26
C ALA A 850 29.44 -29.34 87.66
N GLN A 851 28.59 -28.45 87.15
CA GLN A 851 28.27 -27.21 87.87
C GLN A 851 26.76 -26.97 87.87
N ARG A 852 26.31 -26.63 89.06
CA ARG A 852 24.96 -26.57 89.60
C ARG A 852 24.21 -25.31 89.16
N PHE A 853 22.89 -25.50 89.00
CA PHE A 853 21.76 -24.64 89.41
C PHE A 853 21.88 -23.10 89.28
N HIS A 854 20.89 -22.47 88.62
CA HIS A 854 19.65 -22.04 89.28
C HIS A 854 18.66 -21.43 88.28
N TYR A 855 17.40 -21.86 88.38
CA TYR A 855 16.22 -21.28 87.76
C TYR A 855 15.81 -19.98 88.48
N LYS A 856 15.15 -19.10 87.73
CA LYS A 856 13.99 -18.36 88.22
C LYS A 856 12.80 -18.67 87.31
#